data_AF-A0A9J7A8U1-F1
#
_entry.id   AF-A0A9J7A8U1-F1
#
_cell.length_a   1.000
_cell.length_b   1.000
_cell.length_c   1.000
_cell.angle_alpha   90.00
_cell.angle_beta   90.00
_cell.angle_gamma   90.00
#
_symmetry.space_group_name_H-M   'P 1'
#
loop_
_entity.id
_entity.type
_entity.pdbx_description
1 polymer ?
#
loop_
_entity_poly.entity_id
_entity_poly.type
_entity_poly.pdbx_seq_one_letter_code
_entity_poly.pdbx_strand_id
1 'polypeptide(L)'
;MANNIISSLGGGSGIDTTNLINDLVSINRAPEENRLNSRETKLETQISDYGLLRSALSELEGSVAQLGSADTFDAKSVSVPDTSLLALTELTSSAVAGSYQVKVEQIAQSQSVASGGFASTDAEIGKGEITLRFGDWNAALDSFAVDTEKSGATITIDDSNNTLEGLRDAINDAGVGVQASIVSDGSDYRLLLTSPTGASNEIELTATEDASAPGLAQFDFNALSQNMTQQQEGKDAILRVNGLQVTRETNSVDDVINGLSMDLFSASSETVNITIGNDRALAETAIREFVEAYNTFLGAVEQLVGVNDETGEFGSLYNDSMADNIIDRVRNIISASVPGIDDGFATLAQLGIQTNVKDGTLSINEDPARVNTNFNAVMSQNYDLVRDLFVPQTSSDAAAIEVTNFTQNSQPGNYEVVITQQPSRGSLAGAATAGFPLDTTGKDYSFEIEIDDKTAQISLPDGTVYASGAELAAEIESLINASEDIAGTRTQVAVDFDGSALTFTSDAYGSSSRVEITSVGADAAELGLSVAAGVAGTNVAGTVNGEVAFGSGQVLLPKLGSPAEGLALKVKEGATTANINFSRGFSGGMSSLINSFLSSNGLIATREDNIEQDLSDIEDDRTDLERRTDAYRARLESQFLAMELIVNNLNNTGSFLEDINDRLPFTAKK
;
A
#
# COMPACT_ATOMS: atom_id res chain seq x y z
N MET A 1 -3.18 -49.51 49.66
CA MET A 1 -3.50 -50.95 49.74
C MET A 1 -4.75 -51.20 50.59
N ALA A 2 -5.91 -50.71 50.13
CA ALA A 2 -7.23 -51.00 50.73
C ALA A 2 -8.23 -51.60 49.72
N ASN A 3 -7.80 -51.84 48.47
CA ASN A 3 -8.66 -52.29 47.35
C ASN A 3 -8.96 -53.79 47.32
N ASN A 4 -8.57 -54.58 48.31
CA ASN A 4 -8.67 -56.05 48.23
C ASN A 4 -9.57 -56.71 49.28
N ILE A 5 -10.28 -55.95 50.11
CA ILE A 5 -11.24 -56.52 51.09
C ILE A 5 -12.69 -56.47 50.57
N ILE A 6 -12.99 -55.65 49.56
CA ILE A 6 -14.37 -55.47 49.05
C ILE A 6 -14.69 -56.44 47.89
N SER A 7 -13.67 -57.02 47.23
CA SER A 7 -13.87 -57.98 46.12
C SER A 7 -14.43 -59.35 46.55
N SER A 8 -14.51 -59.67 47.84
CA SER A 8 -14.90 -61.02 48.31
C SER A 8 -16.21 -61.08 49.09
N LEU A 9 -17.08 -60.07 48.99
CA LEU A 9 -18.43 -60.10 49.58
C LEU A 9 -19.55 -60.15 48.52
N GLY A 10 -19.27 -60.68 47.33
CA GLY A 10 -20.29 -61.14 46.38
C GLY A 10 -20.98 -62.45 46.78
N GLY A 11 -21.04 -62.78 48.08
CA GLY A 11 -21.50 -64.07 48.60
C GLY A 11 -22.75 -63.95 49.47
N GLY A 12 -23.91 -63.64 48.88
CA GLY A 12 -25.17 -63.72 49.64
C GLY A 12 -26.47 -63.34 48.94
N SER A 13 -26.49 -62.35 48.03
CA SER A 13 -27.75 -61.84 47.44
C SER A 13 -27.92 -62.03 45.93
N GLY A 14 -26.85 -62.34 45.19
CA GLY A 14 -26.88 -62.46 43.72
C GLY A 14 -27.07 -61.14 42.96
N ILE A 15 -27.04 -59.98 43.65
CA ILE A 15 -27.18 -58.66 43.03
C ILE A 15 -25.80 -58.01 42.92
N ASP A 16 -25.43 -57.60 41.71
CA ASP A 16 -24.22 -56.81 41.46
C ASP A 16 -24.46 -55.34 41.85
N THR A 17 -24.17 -55.03 43.12
CA THR A 17 -24.37 -53.69 43.70
C THR A 17 -23.48 -52.63 43.07
N THR A 18 -22.31 -53.01 42.53
CA THR A 18 -21.41 -52.07 41.87
C THR A 18 -22.00 -51.62 40.54
N ASN A 19 -22.49 -52.56 39.73
CA ASN A 19 -23.16 -52.25 38.48
C ASN A 19 -24.47 -51.46 38.72
N LEU A 20 -25.26 -51.84 39.73
CA LEU A 20 -26.49 -51.11 40.07
C LEU A 20 -26.24 -49.65 40.50
N ILE A 21 -25.18 -49.39 41.30
CA ILE A 21 -24.81 -48.03 41.69
C ILE A 21 -24.38 -47.22 40.47
N ASN A 22 -23.56 -47.81 39.58
CA ASN A 22 -23.13 -47.14 38.35
C ASN A 22 -24.32 -46.80 37.43
N ASP A 23 -25.28 -47.71 37.29
CA ASP A 23 -26.50 -47.47 36.50
C ASP A 23 -27.39 -46.38 37.11
N LEU A 24 -27.56 -46.36 38.44
CA LEU A 24 -28.34 -45.32 39.11
C LEU A 24 -27.67 -43.95 39.02
N VAL A 25 -26.35 -43.90 39.10
CA VAL A 25 -25.57 -42.69 38.94
C VAL A 25 -25.64 -42.17 37.49
N SER A 26 -25.50 -43.05 36.50
CA SER A 26 -25.56 -42.67 35.08
C SER A 26 -26.96 -42.15 34.70
N ILE A 27 -28.02 -42.81 35.17
CA ILE A 27 -29.42 -42.36 34.95
C ILE A 27 -29.67 -40.98 35.60
N ASN A 28 -29.09 -40.71 36.77
CA ASN A 28 -29.25 -39.42 37.44
C ASN A 28 -28.47 -38.30 36.74
N ARG A 29 -27.27 -38.59 36.22
CA ARG A 29 -26.40 -37.65 35.52
C ARG A 29 -26.88 -37.32 34.09
N ALA A 30 -27.43 -38.32 33.39
CA ALA A 30 -27.75 -38.23 31.97
C ALA A 30 -28.57 -37.01 31.53
N PRO A 31 -29.64 -36.56 32.23
CA PRO A 31 -30.44 -35.42 31.79
C PRO A 31 -29.65 -34.10 31.76
N GLU A 32 -28.83 -33.87 32.78
CA GLU A 32 -28.02 -32.65 32.89
C GLU A 32 -26.88 -32.68 31.89
N GLU A 33 -26.19 -33.83 31.77
CA GLU A 33 -25.12 -34.03 30.81
C GLU A 33 -25.61 -33.87 29.36
N ASN A 34 -26.77 -34.43 29.02
CA ASN A 34 -27.36 -34.25 27.68
C ASN A 34 -27.71 -32.79 27.40
N ARG A 35 -28.18 -32.04 28.40
CA ARG A 35 -28.46 -30.59 28.25
C ARG A 35 -27.17 -29.81 28.01
N LEU A 36 -26.11 -30.09 28.78
CA LEU A 36 -24.81 -29.44 28.62
C LEU A 36 -24.19 -29.79 27.26
N ASN A 37 -24.18 -31.06 26.87
CA ASN A 37 -23.68 -31.50 25.56
C ASN A 37 -24.45 -30.82 24.41
N SER A 38 -25.78 -30.72 24.51
CA SER A 38 -26.58 -30.06 23.48
C SER A 38 -26.29 -28.56 23.39
N ARG A 39 -25.98 -27.90 24.51
CA ARG A 39 -25.55 -26.50 24.53
C ARG A 39 -24.15 -26.33 23.97
N GLU A 40 -23.21 -27.17 24.39
CA GLU A 40 -21.82 -27.19 23.92
C GLU A 40 -21.76 -27.36 22.39
N THR A 41 -22.38 -28.42 21.86
CA THR A 41 -22.46 -28.66 20.41
C THR A 41 -23.09 -27.49 19.67
N LYS A 42 -24.14 -26.87 20.23
CA LYS A 42 -24.76 -25.67 19.63
C LYS A 42 -23.77 -24.51 19.56
N LEU A 43 -23.09 -24.18 20.65
CA LEU A 43 -22.14 -23.06 20.72
C LEU A 43 -20.92 -23.29 19.81
N GLU A 44 -20.37 -24.50 19.78
CA GLU A 44 -19.29 -24.88 18.86
C GLU A 44 -19.69 -24.75 17.39
N THR A 45 -20.93 -25.13 17.07
CA THR A 45 -21.49 -24.97 15.72
C THR A 45 -21.65 -23.48 15.40
N GLN A 46 -22.12 -22.67 16.35
CA GLN A 46 -22.24 -21.22 16.16
C GLN A 46 -20.88 -20.55 15.91
N ILE A 47 -19.81 -20.94 16.62
CA ILE A 47 -18.44 -20.46 16.34
C ILE A 47 -18.04 -20.79 14.89
N SER A 48 -18.26 -22.04 14.48
CA SER A 48 -17.93 -22.48 13.12
C SER A 48 -18.70 -21.68 12.06
N ASP A 49 -19.98 -21.44 12.31
CA ASP A 49 -20.87 -20.70 11.41
C ASP A 49 -20.56 -19.19 11.38
N TYR A 50 -20.09 -18.60 12.49
CA TYR A 50 -19.54 -17.24 12.48
C TYR A 50 -18.23 -17.15 11.67
N GLY A 51 -17.40 -18.20 11.72
CA GLY A 51 -16.23 -18.32 10.84
C GLY A 51 -16.61 -18.36 9.35
N LEU A 52 -17.70 -19.05 9.00
CA LEU A 52 -18.26 -19.06 7.64
C LEU A 52 -18.81 -17.68 7.25
N LEU A 53 -19.59 -17.04 8.14
CA LEU A 53 -20.13 -15.71 7.91
C LEU A 53 -19.02 -14.67 7.70
N ARG A 54 -17.96 -14.72 8.53
CA ARG A 54 -16.76 -13.89 8.40
C ARG A 54 -16.06 -14.10 7.06
N SER A 55 -15.95 -15.34 6.62
CA SER A 55 -15.34 -15.67 5.33
C SER A 55 -16.16 -15.10 4.16
N ALA A 56 -17.48 -15.29 4.18
CA ALA A 56 -18.40 -14.76 3.17
C ALA A 56 -18.41 -13.21 3.13
N LEU A 57 -18.36 -12.56 4.30
CA LEU A 57 -18.22 -11.11 4.38
C LEU A 57 -16.87 -10.61 3.84
N SER A 58 -15.78 -11.34 4.09
CA SER A 58 -14.46 -10.98 3.59
C SER A 58 -14.36 -11.10 2.07
N GLU A 59 -14.98 -12.13 1.49
CA GLU A 59 -15.09 -12.30 0.04
C GLU A 59 -15.92 -11.17 -0.60
N LEU A 60 -17.06 -10.82 0.02
CA LEU A 60 -17.85 -9.68 -0.40
C LEU A 60 -17.04 -8.37 -0.30
N GLU A 61 -16.28 -8.16 0.78
CA GLU A 61 -15.41 -6.99 0.97
C GLU A 61 -14.40 -6.85 -0.16
N GLY A 62 -13.75 -7.94 -0.57
CA GLY A 62 -12.80 -7.93 -1.68
C GLY A 62 -13.41 -7.44 -2.99
N SER A 63 -14.61 -7.92 -3.35
CA SER A 63 -15.33 -7.47 -4.55
C SER A 63 -15.74 -5.98 -4.47
N VAL A 64 -16.11 -5.53 -3.28
CA VAL A 64 -16.51 -4.14 -3.01
C VAL A 64 -15.29 -3.21 -3.03
N ALA A 65 -14.16 -3.64 -2.49
CA ALA A 65 -12.93 -2.86 -2.47
C ALA A 65 -12.41 -2.57 -3.88
N GLN A 66 -12.50 -3.55 -4.78
CA GLN A 66 -12.18 -3.36 -6.20
C GLN A 66 -13.07 -2.29 -6.84
N LEU A 67 -14.38 -2.29 -6.57
CA LEU A 67 -15.29 -1.23 -7.02
C LEU A 67 -15.03 0.13 -6.36
N GLY A 68 -14.31 0.19 -5.23
CA GLY A 68 -13.91 1.45 -4.61
C GLY A 68 -12.73 2.13 -5.30
N SER A 69 -12.02 1.41 -6.19
CA SER A 69 -10.82 1.92 -6.86
C SER A 69 -11.15 2.79 -8.06
N ALA A 70 -10.60 4.01 -8.08
CA ALA A 70 -10.69 4.89 -9.25
C ALA A 70 -10.06 4.24 -10.49
N ASP A 71 -8.97 3.47 -10.32
CA ASP A 71 -8.27 2.82 -11.43
C ASP A 71 -9.12 1.78 -12.14
N THR A 72 -10.03 1.09 -11.44
CA THR A 72 -10.96 0.13 -12.04
C THR A 72 -11.89 0.82 -13.04
N PHE A 73 -12.30 2.05 -12.76
CA PHE A 73 -13.18 2.83 -13.65
C PHE A 73 -12.39 3.66 -14.67
N ASP A 74 -11.20 4.15 -14.32
CA ASP A 74 -10.37 4.98 -15.19
C ASP A 74 -9.44 4.17 -16.10
N ALA A 75 -9.51 2.84 -16.01
CA ALA A 75 -8.75 1.89 -16.80
C ALA A 75 -8.75 2.23 -18.29
N LYS A 76 -7.58 2.01 -18.92
CA LYS A 76 -7.35 2.28 -20.33
C LYS A 76 -7.19 0.96 -21.07
N SER A 77 -7.66 0.95 -22.32
CA SER A 77 -7.39 -0.10 -23.28
C SER A 77 -6.46 0.45 -24.34
N VAL A 78 -5.61 -0.40 -24.89
CA VAL A 78 -4.76 -0.04 -26.03
C VAL A 78 -4.94 -1.03 -27.16
N SER A 79 -5.06 -0.48 -28.37
CA SER A 79 -5.07 -1.23 -29.61
C SER A 79 -3.86 -0.81 -30.43
N VAL A 80 -3.01 -1.77 -30.74
CA VAL A 80 -1.86 -1.61 -31.62
C VAL A 80 -1.97 -2.65 -32.74
N PRO A 81 -1.70 -2.29 -34.01
CA PRO A 81 -1.59 -3.25 -35.10
C PRO A 81 -0.49 -4.28 -34.80
N ASP A 82 -0.63 -5.50 -35.32
CA ASP A 82 0.43 -6.50 -35.25
C ASP A 82 1.73 -5.94 -35.86
N THR A 83 2.77 -5.81 -35.04
CA THR A 83 4.06 -5.25 -35.41
C THR A 83 5.20 -5.96 -34.70
N SER A 84 6.37 -5.96 -35.33
CA SER A 84 7.63 -6.44 -34.73
C SER A 84 8.58 -5.31 -34.35
N LEU A 85 8.16 -4.05 -34.56
CA LEU A 85 8.98 -2.87 -34.31
C LEU A 85 9.07 -2.53 -32.82
N LEU A 86 7.96 -2.72 -32.11
CA LEU A 86 7.80 -2.39 -30.70
C LEU A 86 6.81 -3.33 -30.02
N ALA A 87 6.89 -3.43 -28.70
CA ALA A 87 5.83 -3.98 -27.85
C ALA A 87 5.46 -2.97 -26.79
N LEU A 88 4.17 -2.93 -26.44
CA LEU A 88 3.71 -2.18 -25.29
C LEU A 88 3.92 -3.02 -24.05
N THR A 89 4.60 -2.45 -23.06
CA THR A 89 4.97 -3.15 -21.82
C THR A 89 4.04 -2.79 -20.67
N GLU A 90 3.56 -1.55 -20.64
CA GLU A 90 2.69 -1.04 -19.58
C GLU A 90 1.71 0.01 -20.12
N LEU A 91 0.50 0.01 -19.56
CA LEU A 91 -0.51 1.04 -19.77
C LEU A 91 -1.17 1.36 -18.44
N THR A 92 -1.09 2.61 -18.01
CA THR A 92 -1.65 3.07 -16.74
C THR A 92 -2.94 3.88 -16.95
N SER A 93 -3.72 4.08 -15.88
CA SER A 93 -4.97 4.85 -15.88
C SER A 93 -4.79 6.34 -16.24
N SER A 94 -3.56 6.87 -16.08
CA SER A 94 -3.21 8.26 -16.42
C SER A 94 -3.09 8.51 -17.92
N ALA A 95 -3.04 7.46 -18.74
CA ALA A 95 -2.88 7.59 -20.18
C ALA A 95 -4.08 8.29 -20.81
N VAL A 96 -3.81 9.29 -21.67
CA VAL A 96 -4.86 10.07 -22.32
C VAL A 96 -5.39 9.31 -23.53
N ALA A 97 -6.70 9.09 -23.56
CA ALA A 97 -7.38 8.45 -24.68
C ALA A 97 -7.17 9.25 -25.99
N GLY A 98 -6.85 8.56 -27.07
CA GLY A 98 -6.48 9.18 -28.33
C GLY A 98 -5.74 8.23 -29.28
N SER A 99 -5.36 8.74 -30.44
CA SER A 99 -4.55 8.01 -31.41
C SER A 99 -3.17 8.66 -31.51
N TYR A 100 -2.13 7.84 -31.38
CA TYR A 100 -0.73 8.23 -31.41
C TYR A 100 -0.04 7.52 -32.58
N GLN A 101 0.53 8.30 -33.48
CA GLN A 101 1.37 7.80 -34.56
C GLN A 101 2.81 7.70 -34.06
N VAL A 102 3.33 6.49 -33.93
CA VAL A 102 4.70 6.23 -33.48
C VAL A 102 5.52 5.66 -34.63
N LYS A 103 6.65 6.30 -34.93
CA LYS A 103 7.63 5.80 -35.90
C LYS A 103 8.98 5.63 -35.22
N VAL A 104 9.55 4.43 -35.29
CA VAL A 104 10.89 4.12 -34.75
C VAL A 104 11.93 4.32 -35.85
N GLU A 105 12.69 5.40 -35.79
CA GLU A 105 13.69 5.75 -36.82
C GLU A 105 15.06 5.12 -36.53
N GLN A 106 15.39 4.93 -35.25
CA GLN A 106 16.63 4.32 -34.78
C GLN A 106 16.38 3.66 -33.42
N ILE A 107 17.06 2.55 -33.14
CA ILE A 107 17.10 1.92 -31.81
C ILE A 107 18.38 2.33 -31.09
N ALA A 108 18.31 2.38 -29.76
CA ALA A 108 19.48 2.62 -28.94
C ALA A 108 20.46 1.44 -29.07
N GLN A 109 21.75 1.76 -29.15
CA GLN A 109 22.84 0.79 -29.29
C GLN A 109 23.89 1.06 -28.22
N SER A 110 24.45 -0.01 -27.66
CA SER A 110 25.61 0.05 -26.79
C SER A 110 26.88 0.28 -27.60
N GLN A 111 27.81 1.04 -27.05
CA GLN A 111 29.17 1.05 -27.55
C GLN A 111 29.84 -0.27 -27.19
N SER A 112 30.71 -0.77 -28.07
CA SER A 112 31.63 -1.84 -27.73
C SER A 112 33.04 -1.55 -28.22
N VAL A 113 34.01 -1.75 -27.34
CA VAL A 113 35.43 -1.44 -27.57
C VAL A 113 36.26 -2.65 -27.19
N ALA A 114 37.18 -3.06 -28.08
CA ALA A 114 37.97 -4.27 -27.93
C ALA A 114 39.47 -3.98 -27.86
N SER A 115 40.18 -4.69 -26.98
CA SER A 115 41.64 -4.59 -26.86
C SER A 115 42.40 -5.24 -28.01
N GLY A 116 43.72 -5.05 -28.01
CA GLY A 116 44.66 -5.94 -28.69
C GLY A 116 44.56 -7.40 -28.24
N GLY A 117 45.27 -8.30 -28.92
CA GLY A 117 45.27 -9.73 -28.65
C GLY A 117 46.28 -10.14 -27.58
N PHE A 118 45.87 -11.05 -26.70
CA PHE A 118 46.68 -11.65 -25.64
C PHE A 118 46.78 -13.17 -25.80
N ALA A 119 47.92 -13.74 -25.41
CA ALA A 119 48.16 -15.18 -25.55
C ALA A 119 47.34 -16.06 -24.57
N SER A 120 46.90 -15.49 -23.44
CA SER A 120 46.10 -16.20 -22.41
C SER A 120 45.27 -15.21 -21.59
N THR A 121 44.26 -15.71 -20.88
CA THR A 121 43.46 -14.95 -19.90
C THR A 121 44.28 -14.45 -18.72
N ASP A 122 45.37 -15.15 -18.39
CA ASP A 122 46.24 -14.82 -17.26
C ASP A 122 47.46 -13.99 -17.69
N ALA A 123 47.45 -13.46 -18.92
CA ALA A 123 48.53 -12.63 -19.41
C ALA A 123 48.66 -11.38 -18.54
N GLU A 124 49.88 -11.07 -18.10
CA GLU A 124 50.15 -9.87 -17.30
C GLU A 124 49.95 -8.60 -18.14
N ILE A 125 49.27 -7.60 -17.57
CA ILE A 125 48.84 -6.39 -18.28
C ILE A 125 49.49 -5.09 -17.76
N GLY A 126 50.44 -5.19 -16.83
CA GLY A 126 51.02 -4.04 -16.13
C GLY A 126 50.22 -3.62 -14.90
N LYS A 127 50.67 -2.58 -14.21
CA LYS A 127 50.06 -2.04 -12.98
C LYS A 127 49.86 -0.53 -13.08
N GLY A 128 49.00 0.02 -12.23
CA GLY A 128 48.66 1.45 -12.21
C GLY A 128 47.17 1.67 -11.99
N GLU A 129 46.61 2.70 -12.62
CA GLU A 129 45.20 3.05 -12.54
C GLU A 129 44.59 3.20 -13.93
N ILE A 130 43.35 2.73 -14.12
CA ILE A 130 42.53 2.99 -15.30
C ILE A 130 41.37 3.88 -14.87
N THR A 131 41.29 5.07 -15.44
CA THR A 131 40.14 5.96 -15.29
C THR A 131 39.19 5.74 -16.47
N LEU A 132 37.94 5.37 -16.13
CA LEU A 132 36.82 5.20 -17.04
C LEU A 132 35.87 6.39 -16.89
N ARG A 133 35.53 7.06 -17.99
CA ARG A 133 34.54 8.15 -18.04
C ARG A 133 33.46 7.86 -19.07
N PHE A 134 32.29 8.46 -18.87
CA PHE A 134 31.18 8.44 -19.84
C PHE A 134 31.05 9.78 -20.57
N GLY A 135 30.50 9.75 -21.76
CA GLY A 135 30.35 10.92 -22.61
C GLY A 135 30.06 10.55 -24.06
N ASP A 136 30.28 11.50 -24.96
CA ASP A 136 30.03 11.36 -26.39
C ASP A 136 31.31 11.51 -27.20
N TRP A 137 31.62 10.55 -28.06
CA TRP A 137 32.66 10.71 -29.07
C TRP A 137 32.15 11.45 -30.30
N ASN A 138 33.04 12.21 -30.93
CA ASN A 138 32.80 12.63 -32.31
C ASN A 138 33.07 11.47 -33.29
N ALA A 139 32.56 11.58 -34.52
CA ALA A 139 32.71 10.55 -35.54
C ALA A 139 34.17 10.22 -35.93
N ALA A 140 35.12 11.10 -35.62
CA ALA A 140 36.55 10.89 -35.87
C ALA A 140 37.28 10.25 -34.68
N LEU A 141 36.61 10.11 -33.53
CA LEU A 141 37.14 9.63 -32.25
C LEU A 141 38.34 10.46 -31.73
N ASP A 142 38.50 11.71 -32.16
CA ASP A 142 39.61 12.60 -31.77
C ASP A 142 39.19 13.69 -30.75
N SER A 143 37.92 13.66 -30.32
CA SER A 143 37.37 14.53 -29.28
C SER A 143 36.29 13.79 -28.49
N PHE A 144 36.36 13.87 -27.17
CA PHE A 144 35.40 13.29 -26.23
C PHE A 144 34.74 14.38 -25.40
N ALA A 145 33.41 14.47 -25.45
CA ALA A 145 32.63 15.36 -24.59
C ALA A 145 32.17 14.57 -23.36
N VAL A 146 32.84 14.79 -22.22
CA VAL A 146 32.51 14.11 -20.96
C VAL A 146 31.12 14.53 -20.48
N ASP A 147 30.30 13.55 -20.10
CA ASP A 147 29.05 13.76 -19.38
C ASP A 147 29.35 13.87 -17.88
N THR A 148 29.16 15.06 -17.31
CA THR A 148 29.46 15.33 -15.90
C THR A 148 28.37 14.84 -14.94
N GLU A 149 27.20 14.46 -15.44
CA GLU A 149 26.11 13.92 -14.62
C GLU A 149 26.29 12.41 -14.38
N LYS A 150 27.13 11.74 -15.18
CA LYS A 150 27.41 10.31 -15.07
C LYS A 150 28.69 10.03 -14.28
N SER A 151 28.57 9.12 -13.32
CA SER A 151 29.71 8.68 -12.51
C SER A 151 30.55 7.63 -13.25
N GLY A 152 31.81 7.97 -13.52
CA GLY A 152 32.82 7.02 -14.00
C GLY A 152 33.45 6.18 -12.88
N ALA A 153 34.57 5.51 -13.18
CA ALA A 153 35.35 4.75 -12.20
C ALA A 153 36.84 5.05 -12.33
N THR A 154 37.57 4.96 -11.21
CA THR A 154 39.04 4.81 -11.24
C THR A 154 39.37 3.45 -10.65
N ILE A 155 39.98 2.59 -11.46
CA ILE A 155 40.22 1.19 -11.18
C ILE A 155 41.71 0.99 -10.96
N THR A 156 42.10 0.59 -9.75
CA THR A 156 43.49 0.29 -9.41
C THR A 156 43.84 -1.14 -9.81
N ILE A 157 44.95 -1.28 -10.53
CA ILE A 157 45.53 -2.56 -10.93
C ILE A 157 46.88 -2.76 -10.22
N ASP A 158 46.96 -3.78 -9.38
CA ASP A 158 48.11 -4.11 -8.54
C ASP A 158 48.48 -5.59 -8.63
N ASP A 159 49.35 -6.08 -7.72
CA ASP A 159 49.79 -7.49 -7.69
C ASP A 159 48.65 -8.52 -7.54
N SER A 160 47.46 -8.12 -7.11
CA SER A 160 46.32 -9.01 -6.89
C SER A 160 45.46 -9.23 -8.14
N ASN A 161 45.51 -8.32 -9.13
CA ASN A 161 44.59 -8.31 -10.27
C ASN A 161 45.25 -7.87 -11.61
N ASN A 162 46.58 -7.88 -11.73
CA ASN A 162 47.34 -7.48 -12.92
C ASN A 162 47.32 -8.47 -14.10
N THR A 163 46.23 -9.20 -14.29
CA THR A 163 46.02 -10.09 -15.43
C THR A 163 44.84 -9.62 -16.28
N LEU A 164 44.70 -10.12 -17.51
CA LEU A 164 43.53 -9.80 -18.35
C LEU A 164 42.20 -10.20 -17.66
N GLU A 165 42.19 -11.35 -16.99
CA GLU A 165 41.07 -11.79 -16.13
C GLU A 165 40.86 -10.85 -14.93
N GLY A 166 41.94 -10.46 -14.24
CA GLY A 166 41.86 -9.54 -13.11
C GLY A 166 41.30 -8.16 -13.50
N LEU A 167 41.65 -7.64 -14.68
CA LEU A 167 41.09 -6.39 -15.21
C LEU A 167 39.61 -6.51 -15.59
N ARG A 168 39.21 -7.63 -16.21
CA ARG A 168 37.79 -7.91 -16.48
C ARG A 168 36.98 -7.85 -15.18
N ASP A 169 37.45 -8.55 -14.15
CA ASP A 169 36.76 -8.63 -12.87
C ASP A 169 36.76 -7.27 -12.17
N ALA A 170 37.88 -6.54 -12.17
CA ALA A 170 37.97 -5.21 -11.58
C ALA A 170 37.03 -4.18 -12.25
N ILE A 171 36.83 -4.25 -13.57
CA ILE A 171 35.87 -3.37 -14.28
C ILE A 171 34.43 -3.74 -13.92
N ASN A 172 34.09 -5.03 -13.88
CA ASN A 172 32.74 -5.48 -13.53
C ASN A 172 32.41 -5.17 -12.06
N ASP A 173 33.39 -5.34 -11.15
CA ASP A 173 33.25 -5.07 -9.72
C ASP A 173 33.16 -3.57 -9.41
N ALA A 174 33.62 -2.70 -10.31
CA ALA A 174 33.45 -1.25 -10.18
C ALA A 174 31.97 -0.81 -10.22
N GLY A 175 31.08 -1.65 -10.77
CA GLY A 175 29.63 -1.44 -10.69
C GLY A 175 29.09 -0.23 -11.46
N VAL A 176 29.87 0.34 -12.39
CA VAL A 176 29.51 1.54 -13.18
C VAL A 176 28.67 1.25 -14.44
N GLY A 177 28.15 0.03 -14.59
CA GLY A 177 27.27 -0.36 -15.70
C GLY A 177 27.96 -0.80 -16.99
N VAL A 178 29.29 -0.66 -17.09
CA VAL A 178 30.10 -1.24 -18.18
C VAL A 178 30.34 -2.72 -17.91
N GLN A 179 30.11 -3.55 -18.92
CA GLN A 179 30.34 -4.99 -18.86
C GLN A 179 31.64 -5.34 -19.56
N ALA A 180 32.60 -5.87 -18.82
CA ALA A 180 33.84 -6.42 -19.33
C ALA A 180 33.74 -7.93 -19.54
N SER A 181 34.17 -8.40 -20.70
CA SER A 181 34.23 -9.83 -21.05
C SER A 181 35.51 -10.16 -21.80
N ILE A 182 35.96 -11.41 -21.72
CA ILE A 182 37.10 -11.89 -22.51
C ILE A 182 36.56 -12.77 -23.63
N VAL A 183 36.85 -12.40 -24.87
CA VAL A 183 36.44 -13.14 -26.06
C VAL A 183 37.69 -13.72 -26.72
N SER A 184 37.65 -15.02 -27.06
CA SER A 184 38.68 -15.63 -27.90
C SER A 184 38.28 -15.53 -29.36
N ASP A 185 39.13 -14.95 -30.20
CA ASP A 185 38.95 -14.90 -31.66
C ASP A 185 39.43 -16.18 -32.37
N GLY A 186 39.78 -17.21 -31.60
CA GLY A 186 40.32 -18.48 -32.06
C GLY A 186 41.85 -18.51 -32.16
N SER A 187 42.53 -17.37 -32.04
CA SER A 187 44.00 -17.28 -31.95
C SER A 187 44.44 -16.59 -30.66
N ASP A 188 43.87 -15.41 -30.38
CA ASP A 188 44.18 -14.59 -29.22
C ASP A 188 42.94 -14.37 -28.34
N TYR A 189 43.17 -13.93 -27.10
CA TYR A 189 42.15 -13.46 -26.16
C TYR A 189 42.09 -11.94 -26.19
N ARG A 190 40.90 -11.35 -26.19
CA ARG A 190 40.68 -9.90 -26.19
C ARG A 190 39.72 -9.51 -25.08
N LEU A 191 39.99 -8.40 -24.41
CA LEU A 191 39.02 -7.75 -23.54
C LEU A 191 38.03 -6.98 -24.41
N LEU A 192 36.75 -7.28 -24.26
CA LEU A 192 35.64 -6.56 -24.86
C LEU A 192 34.88 -5.83 -23.75
N LEU A 193 34.78 -4.52 -23.88
CA LEU A 193 34.02 -3.65 -22.99
C LEU A 193 32.75 -3.22 -23.72
N THR A 194 31.60 -3.39 -23.07
CA THR A 194 30.29 -3.01 -23.59
C THR A 194 29.65 -2.02 -22.63
N SER A 195 29.31 -0.83 -23.12
CA SER A 195 28.63 0.19 -22.34
C SER A 195 27.11 -0.06 -22.24
N PRO A 196 26.39 0.65 -21.37
CA PRO A 196 24.95 0.85 -21.54
C PRO A 196 24.63 1.43 -22.93
N THR A 197 23.39 1.25 -23.41
CA THR A 197 22.96 1.83 -24.69
C THR A 197 22.90 3.35 -24.62
N GLY A 198 23.03 4.04 -25.75
CA GLY A 198 22.94 5.50 -25.82
C GLY A 198 24.26 6.14 -26.25
N ALA A 199 24.17 7.32 -26.87
CA ALA A 199 25.33 8.06 -27.33
C ALA A 199 26.15 8.58 -26.14
N SER A 200 25.50 9.21 -25.15
CA SER A 200 26.20 9.76 -23.98
C SER A 200 26.66 8.70 -22.97
N ASN A 201 26.50 7.41 -23.29
CA ASN A 201 27.03 6.28 -22.52
C ASN A 201 28.30 5.70 -23.15
N GLU A 202 28.89 6.35 -24.15
CA GLU A 202 30.18 5.94 -24.67
C GLU A 202 31.29 6.14 -23.62
N ILE A 203 32.28 5.27 -23.68
CA ILE A 203 33.37 5.18 -22.72
C ILE A 203 34.64 5.85 -23.24
N GLU A 204 35.36 6.48 -22.34
CA GLU A 204 36.75 6.87 -22.49
C GLU A 204 37.59 6.18 -21.40
N LEU A 205 38.72 5.62 -21.79
CA LEU A 205 39.66 4.94 -20.91
C LEU A 205 41.01 5.63 -20.98
N THR A 206 41.52 6.01 -19.80
CA THR A 206 42.86 6.57 -19.66
C THR A 206 43.62 5.78 -18.61
N ALA A 207 44.74 5.18 -19.01
CA ALA A 207 45.64 4.45 -18.14
C ALA A 207 46.74 5.37 -17.61
N THR A 208 47.00 5.28 -16.30
CA THR A 208 48.18 5.84 -15.65
C THR A 208 49.03 4.68 -15.15
N GLU A 209 50.19 4.46 -15.76
CA GLU A 209 51.02 3.28 -15.48
C GLU A 209 51.96 3.48 -14.27
N ASP A 210 52.19 2.40 -13.52
CA ASP A 210 53.34 2.29 -12.63
C ASP A 210 54.61 2.12 -13.49
N ALA A 211 55.56 3.04 -13.33
CA ALA A 211 56.84 3.00 -14.04
C ALA A 211 57.63 1.69 -13.85
N SER A 212 57.34 0.94 -12.78
CA SER A 212 57.98 -0.35 -12.46
C SER A 212 57.34 -1.54 -13.19
N ALA A 213 56.12 -1.39 -13.73
CA ALA A 213 55.35 -2.44 -14.40
C ALA A 213 54.45 -1.86 -15.52
N PRO A 214 55.06 -1.38 -16.63
CA PRO A 214 54.30 -0.81 -17.75
C PRO A 214 53.50 -1.89 -18.49
N GLY A 215 52.42 -1.48 -19.15
CA GLY A 215 51.55 -2.35 -19.94
C GLY A 215 50.10 -1.87 -20.04
N LEU A 216 49.58 -1.11 -19.07
CA LEU A 216 48.18 -0.69 -19.04
C LEU A 216 47.80 0.28 -20.16
N ALA A 217 48.75 1.06 -20.69
CA ALA A 217 48.50 2.00 -21.78
C ALA A 217 47.93 1.31 -23.04
N GLN A 218 48.08 -0.01 -23.19
CA GLN A 218 47.45 -0.75 -24.29
C GLN A 218 45.91 -0.76 -24.23
N PHE A 219 45.31 -0.39 -23.09
CA PHE A 219 43.87 -0.22 -22.92
C PHE A 219 43.42 1.25 -23.04
N ASP A 220 44.31 2.16 -23.39
CA ASP A 220 43.92 3.55 -23.65
C ASP A 220 42.92 3.62 -24.81
N PHE A 221 41.81 4.30 -24.53
CA PHE A 221 40.82 4.70 -25.51
C PHE A 221 40.38 6.12 -25.18
N ASN A 222 41.20 7.07 -25.60
CA ASN A 222 41.03 8.50 -25.37
C ASN A 222 41.44 9.32 -26.60
N ALA A 223 41.22 10.64 -26.57
CA ALA A 223 41.39 11.51 -27.73
C ALA A 223 42.85 11.57 -28.24
N LEU A 224 43.81 11.17 -27.40
CA LEU A 224 45.23 11.15 -27.72
C LEU A 224 45.72 9.76 -28.15
N SER A 225 45.05 8.70 -27.70
CA SER A 225 45.50 7.32 -27.83
C SER A 225 44.31 6.36 -27.97
N GLN A 226 44.23 5.68 -29.12
CA GLN A 226 43.20 4.67 -29.44
C GLN A 226 43.86 3.29 -29.57
N ASN A 227 44.41 2.78 -28.47
CA ASN A 227 45.04 1.47 -28.46
C ASN A 227 44.01 0.34 -28.44
N MET A 228 42.78 0.63 -28.00
CA MET A 228 41.62 -0.22 -28.23
C MET A 228 40.85 0.20 -29.49
N THR A 229 40.13 -0.75 -30.08
CA THR A 229 39.35 -0.54 -31.32
C THR A 229 37.86 -0.58 -31.02
N GLN A 230 37.14 0.49 -31.40
CA GLN A 230 35.67 0.51 -31.36
C GLN A 230 35.09 -0.45 -32.41
N GLN A 231 34.28 -1.40 -31.95
CA GLN A 231 33.56 -2.37 -32.79
C GLN A 231 32.12 -1.91 -33.08
N GLN A 232 31.51 -1.21 -32.12
CA GLN A 232 30.17 -0.64 -32.25
C GLN A 232 30.12 0.72 -31.55
N GLU A 233 29.47 1.69 -32.18
CA GLU A 233 29.22 3.03 -31.63
C GLU A 233 27.99 3.01 -30.71
N GLY A 234 28.01 3.81 -29.65
CA GLY A 234 26.85 4.07 -28.82
C GLY A 234 25.86 4.97 -29.57
N LYS A 235 24.57 4.61 -29.59
CA LYS A 235 23.55 5.42 -30.27
C LYS A 235 22.30 5.51 -29.42
N ASP A 236 21.62 6.64 -29.50
CA ASP A 236 20.30 6.82 -28.92
C ASP A 236 19.20 6.21 -29.80
N ALA A 237 18.12 5.79 -29.17
CA ALA A 237 16.87 5.54 -29.85
C ALA A 237 16.29 6.86 -30.36
N ILE A 238 15.78 6.88 -31.60
CA ILE A 238 15.13 8.03 -32.20
C ILE A 238 13.72 7.62 -32.61
N LEU A 239 12.73 8.30 -32.05
CA LEU A 239 11.32 8.07 -32.35
C LEU A 239 10.66 9.35 -32.84
N ARG A 240 9.58 9.20 -33.60
CA ARG A 240 8.62 10.28 -33.86
C ARG A 240 7.25 9.92 -33.31
N VAL A 241 6.73 10.77 -32.43
CA VAL A 241 5.36 10.66 -31.92
C VAL A 241 4.54 11.82 -32.46
N ASN A 242 3.52 11.51 -33.26
CA ASN A 242 2.71 12.52 -33.99
C ASN A 242 3.57 13.53 -34.78
N GLY A 243 4.74 13.09 -35.28
CA GLY A 243 5.70 13.90 -36.02
C GLY A 243 6.79 14.59 -35.17
N LEU A 244 6.60 14.70 -33.84
CA LEU A 244 7.61 15.23 -32.92
C LEU A 244 8.73 14.21 -32.72
N GLN A 245 9.96 14.60 -33.01
CA GLN A 245 11.14 13.76 -32.79
C GLN A 245 11.54 13.79 -31.31
N VAL A 246 11.78 12.61 -30.74
CA VAL A 246 12.29 12.41 -29.38
C VAL A 246 13.45 11.44 -29.42
N THR A 247 14.39 11.58 -28.48
CA THR A 247 15.60 10.74 -28.35
C THR A 247 15.70 10.15 -26.95
N ARG A 248 16.13 8.90 -26.84
CA ARG A 248 16.32 8.20 -25.56
C ARG A 248 17.58 7.36 -25.59
N GLU A 249 18.26 7.27 -24.46
CA GLU A 249 19.46 6.43 -24.33
C GLU A 249 19.14 4.93 -24.34
N THR A 250 17.91 4.54 -24.03
CA THR A 250 17.47 3.15 -23.90
C THR A 250 16.41 2.79 -24.96
N ASN A 251 16.24 1.48 -25.17
CA ASN A 251 15.16 0.94 -25.98
C ASN A 251 13.86 0.72 -25.19
N SER A 252 13.83 1.04 -23.90
CA SER A 252 12.61 0.99 -23.09
C SER A 252 12.18 2.44 -22.82
N VAL A 253 11.01 2.81 -23.35
CA VAL A 253 10.52 4.18 -23.39
C VAL A 253 9.25 4.27 -22.55
N ASP A 254 9.29 5.01 -21.45
CA ASP A 254 8.21 5.13 -20.46
C ASP A 254 7.72 6.58 -20.25
N ASP A 255 8.39 7.56 -20.84
CA ASP A 255 8.21 8.99 -20.53
C ASP A 255 7.76 9.84 -21.75
N VAL A 256 7.63 9.22 -22.93
CA VAL A 256 7.27 9.95 -24.17
C VAL A 256 5.76 10.15 -24.28
N ILE A 257 4.98 9.12 -23.97
CA ILE A 257 3.52 9.19 -23.92
C ILE A 257 3.15 8.91 -22.47
N ASN A 258 2.61 9.92 -21.77
CA ASN A 258 2.27 9.78 -20.36
C ASN A 258 1.38 8.56 -20.13
N GLY A 259 1.80 7.69 -19.21
CA GLY A 259 1.10 6.47 -18.84
C GLY A 259 1.21 5.31 -19.82
N LEU A 260 2.06 5.39 -20.85
CA LEU A 260 2.31 4.30 -21.79
C LEU A 260 3.82 3.99 -21.87
N SER A 261 4.18 2.76 -21.54
CA SER A 261 5.54 2.25 -21.68
C SER A 261 5.64 1.29 -22.87
N MET A 262 6.76 1.36 -23.59
CA MET A 262 7.02 0.53 -24.76
C MET A 262 8.49 0.14 -24.90
N ASP A 263 8.73 -1.08 -25.36
CA ASP A 263 10.06 -1.54 -25.75
C ASP A 263 10.21 -1.50 -27.27
N LEU A 264 11.37 -1.05 -27.73
CA LEU A 264 11.74 -0.93 -29.14
C LEU A 264 12.64 -2.08 -29.54
N PHE A 265 12.30 -2.75 -30.64
CA PHE A 265 13.07 -3.90 -31.13
C PHE A 265 13.78 -3.63 -32.45
N SER A 266 13.20 -2.80 -33.32
CA SER A 266 13.80 -2.50 -34.63
C SER A 266 13.34 -1.17 -35.21
N ALA A 267 14.22 -0.58 -36.03
CA ALA A 267 13.94 0.64 -36.77
C ALA A 267 13.27 0.36 -38.12
N SER A 268 12.35 1.23 -38.55
CA SER A 268 11.64 1.12 -39.82
C SER A 268 11.16 2.47 -40.35
N SER A 269 10.85 2.53 -41.65
CA SER A 269 10.15 3.68 -42.23
C SER A 269 8.64 3.67 -41.96
N GLU A 270 8.10 2.55 -41.47
CA GLU A 270 6.67 2.38 -41.18
C GLU A 270 6.26 3.11 -39.90
N THR A 271 5.00 3.56 -39.86
CA THR A 271 4.40 4.23 -38.70
C THR A 271 3.36 3.30 -38.09
N VAL A 272 3.46 3.07 -36.78
CA VAL A 272 2.52 2.29 -35.99
C VAL A 272 1.47 3.23 -35.40
N ASN A 273 0.19 2.93 -35.62
CA ASN A 273 -0.91 3.67 -35.02
C ASN A 273 -1.32 3.00 -33.70
N ILE A 274 -0.99 3.63 -32.58
CA ILE A 274 -1.41 3.18 -31.25
C ILE A 274 -2.70 3.93 -30.90
N THR A 275 -3.77 3.20 -30.56
CA THR A 275 -5.04 3.80 -30.14
C THR A 275 -5.31 3.46 -28.69
N ILE A 276 -5.39 4.49 -27.84
CA ILE A 276 -5.74 4.36 -26.43
C ILE A 276 -7.22 4.72 -26.27
N GLY A 277 -8.00 3.80 -25.70
CA GLY A 277 -9.40 3.97 -25.36
C GLY A 277 -9.63 3.84 -23.86
N ASN A 278 -10.85 4.14 -23.40
CA ASN A 278 -11.25 3.79 -22.04
C ASN A 278 -11.67 2.31 -22.01
N ASP A 279 -11.12 1.54 -21.09
CA ASP A 279 -11.55 0.17 -20.84
C ASP A 279 -12.73 0.16 -19.87
N ARG A 280 -13.94 0.15 -20.44
CA ARG A 280 -15.17 0.03 -19.65
C ARG A 280 -15.50 -1.42 -19.28
N ALA A 281 -14.84 -2.40 -19.92
CA ALA A 281 -15.13 -3.80 -19.69
C ALA A 281 -14.61 -4.24 -18.31
N LEU A 282 -13.49 -3.68 -17.84
CA LEU A 282 -12.99 -3.94 -16.49
C LEU A 282 -14.00 -3.55 -15.41
N ALA A 283 -14.53 -2.32 -15.48
CA ALA A 283 -15.57 -1.86 -14.56
C ALA A 283 -16.87 -2.68 -14.69
N GLU A 284 -17.27 -3.04 -15.91
CA GLU A 284 -18.44 -3.90 -16.13
C GLU A 284 -18.28 -5.26 -15.44
N THR A 285 -17.14 -5.92 -15.65
CA THR A 285 -16.81 -7.21 -15.02
C THR A 285 -16.81 -7.08 -13.50
N ALA A 286 -16.16 -6.06 -12.94
CA ALA A 286 -16.12 -5.85 -11.49
C ALA A 286 -17.53 -5.67 -10.88
N ILE A 287 -18.43 -4.96 -11.58
CA ILE A 287 -19.82 -4.80 -11.12
C ILE A 287 -20.58 -6.14 -11.15
N ARG A 288 -20.36 -6.97 -12.18
CA ARG A 288 -20.97 -8.30 -12.29
C ARG A 288 -20.44 -9.24 -11.21
N GLU A 289 -19.14 -9.25 -10.98
CA GLU A 289 -18.49 -10.03 -9.92
C GLU A 289 -18.99 -9.62 -8.53
N PHE A 290 -19.22 -8.33 -8.28
CA PHE A 290 -19.86 -7.88 -7.05
C PHE A 290 -21.29 -8.42 -6.87
N VAL A 291 -22.11 -8.42 -7.94
CA VAL A 291 -23.47 -8.98 -7.88
C VAL A 291 -23.42 -10.49 -7.56
N GLU A 292 -22.48 -11.22 -8.17
CA GLU A 292 -22.25 -12.64 -7.90
C GLU A 292 -21.75 -12.88 -6.47
N ALA A 293 -20.79 -12.09 -5.98
CA ALA A 293 -20.26 -12.18 -4.63
C ALA A 293 -21.35 -11.90 -3.58
N TYR A 294 -22.18 -10.87 -3.79
CA TYR A 294 -23.32 -10.59 -2.92
C TYR A 294 -24.34 -11.74 -2.89
N ASN A 295 -24.66 -12.32 -4.05
CA ASN A 295 -25.57 -13.47 -4.11
C ASN A 295 -24.99 -14.71 -3.44
N THR A 296 -23.68 -14.93 -3.56
CA THR A 296 -22.96 -16.00 -2.86
C THR A 296 -22.98 -15.79 -1.35
N PHE A 297 -22.71 -14.57 -0.89
CA PHE A 297 -22.84 -14.17 0.51
C PHE A 297 -24.25 -14.45 1.04
N LEU A 298 -25.28 -14.06 0.27
CA LEU A 298 -26.67 -14.27 0.67
C LEU A 298 -27.02 -15.75 0.76
N GLY A 299 -26.58 -16.56 -0.21
CA GLY A 299 -26.78 -18.02 -0.19
C GLY A 299 -26.07 -18.70 0.99
N ALA A 300 -24.87 -18.24 1.35
CA ALA A 300 -24.19 -18.72 2.55
C ALA A 300 -24.97 -18.34 3.81
N VAL A 301 -25.38 -17.08 3.93
CA VAL A 301 -26.18 -16.56 5.04
C VAL A 301 -27.49 -17.32 5.22
N GLU A 302 -28.22 -17.59 4.14
CA GLU A 302 -29.50 -18.31 4.18
C GLU A 302 -29.35 -19.71 4.79
N GLN A 303 -28.21 -20.38 4.60
CA GLN A 303 -27.94 -21.67 5.23
C GLN A 303 -27.71 -21.54 6.75
N LEU A 304 -27.18 -20.40 7.20
CA LEU A 304 -26.85 -20.16 8.61
C LEU A 304 -28.05 -19.67 9.43
N VAL A 305 -28.84 -18.74 8.88
CA VAL A 305 -29.99 -18.11 9.58
C VAL A 305 -31.36 -18.58 9.09
N GLY A 306 -31.41 -19.29 7.96
CA GLY A 306 -32.67 -19.73 7.35
C GLY A 306 -33.10 -21.13 7.78
N VAL A 307 -34.10 -21.64 7.06
CA VAL A 307 -34.56 -23.03 7.16
C VAL A 307 -34.13 -23.74 5.88
N ASN A 308 -33.46 -24.87 6.02
CA ASN A 308 -33.10 -25.68 4.87
C ASN A 308 -34.36 -26.33 4.29
N ASP A 309 -34.75 -25.93 3.08
CA ASP A 309 -35.99 -26.39 2.44
C ASP A 309 -36.00 -27.91 2.13
N GLU A 310 -34.83 -28.55 2.04
CA GLU A 310 -34.71 -29.98 1.72
C GLU A 310 -34.86 -30.87 2.96
N THR A 311 -34.29 -30.44 4.09
CA THR A 311 -34.25 -31.21 5.35
C THR A 311 -35.29 -30.73 6.37
N GLY A 312 -35.78 -29.49 6.24
CA GLY A 312 -36.61 -28.80 7.23
C GLY A 312 -35.85 -28.38 8.49
N GLU A 313 -34.52 -28.48 8.48
CA GLU A 313 -33.67 -28.13 9.63
C GLU A 313 -33.39 -26.62 9.69
N PHE A 314 -33.36 -26.07 10.90
CA PHE A 314 -32.99 -24.67 11.13
C PHE A 314 -31.48 -24.52 11.13
N GLY A 315 -30.97 -23.47 10.48
CA GLY A 315 -29.57 -23.07 10.62
C GLY A 315 -29.21 -22.74 12.07
N SER A 316 -27.94 -22.89 12.44
CA SER A 316 -27.51 -22.73 13.85
C SER A 316 -27.68 -21.30 14.37
N LEU A 317 -27.72 -20.32 13.46
CA LEU A 317 -27.89 -18.89 13.73
C LEU A 317 -29.33 -18.39 13.51
N TYR A 318 -30.30 -19.29 13.26
CA TYR A 318 -31.70 -18.91 12.98
C TYR A 318 -32.36 -18.02 14.04
N ASN A 319 -31.94 -18.12 15.32
CA ASN A 319 -32.44 -17.27 16.40
C ASN A 319 -31.35 -16.32 16.93
N ASP A 320 -30.28 -16.08 16.16
CA ASP A 320 -29.21 -15.18 16.55
C ASP A 320 -29.51 -13.76 16.06
N SER A 321 -29.88 -12.88 16.99
CA SER A 321 -30.21 -11.48 16.69
C SER A 321 -29.04 -10.67 16.13
N MET A 322 -27.80 -11.07 16.42
CA MET A 322 -26.61 -10.38 15.91
C MET A 322 -26.37 -10.76 14.44
N ALA A 323 -26.52 -12.04 14.10
CA ALA A 323 -26.46 -12.49 12.72
C ALA A 323 -27.53 -11.78 11.86
N ASP A 324 -28.78 -11.76 12.32
CA ASP A 324 -29.88 -11.03 11.65
C ASP A 324 -29.55 -9.54 11.46
N ASN A 325 -29.01 -8.88 12.49
CA ASN A 325 -28.67 -7.46 12.41
C ASN A 325 -27.56 -7.16 11.38
N ILE A 326 -26.57 -8.05 11.24
CA ILE A 326 -25.51 -7.93 10.22
C ILE A 326 -26.15 -7.97 8.83
N ILE A 327 -27.00 -8.96 8.59
CA ILE A 327 -27.64 -9.20 7.29
C ILE A 327 -28.55 -8.03 6.92
N ASP A 328 -29.35 -7.56 7.87
CA ASP A 328 -30.24 -6.41 7.66
C ASP A 328 -29.46 -5.15 7.31
N ARG A 329 -28.33 -4.89 7.96
CA ARG A 329 -27.48 -3.73 7.64
C ARG A 329 -26.88 -3.83 6.23
N VAL A 330 -26.41 -5.01 5.83
CA VAL A 330 -25.90 -5.25 4.47
C VAL A 330 -27.03 -5.09 3.44
N ARG A 331 -28.24 -5.60 3.69
CA ARG A 331 -29.39 -5.40 2.79
C ARG A 331 -29.84 -3.93 2.71
N ASN A 332 -29.78 -3.21 3.83
CA ASN A 332 -30.15 -1.80 3.88
C ASN A 332 -29.21 -0.93 3.04
N ILE A 333 -27.89 -1.17 3.06
CA ILE A 333 -26.96 -0.34 2.27
C ILE A 333 -27.11 -0.58 0.76
N ILE A 334 -27.49 -1.80 0.34
CA ILE A 334 -27.77 -2.15 -1.06
C ILE A 334 -28.97 -1.39 -1.62
N SER A 335 -29.99 -1.20 -0.79
CA SER A 335 -31.24 -0.53 -1.18
C SER A 335 -31.25 0.97 -0.90
N ALA A 336 -30.30 1.46 -0.10
CA ALA A 336 -30.20 2.87 0.28
C ALA A 336 -29.61 3.73 -0.84
N SER A 337 -29.92 5.03 -0.76
CA SER A 337 -29.21 6.05 -1.53
C SER A 337 -27.83 6.29 -0.91
N VAL A 338 -26.79 6.33 -1.73
CA VAL A 338 -25.42 6.66 -1.34
C VAL A 338 -25.40 8.12 -0.86
N PRO A 339 -25.04 8.39 0.41
CA PRO A 339 -24.99 9.76 0.92
C PRO A 339 -23.83 10.55 0.30
N GLY A 340 -24.04 11.86 0.11
CA GLY A 340 -23.04 12.75 -0.50
C GLY A 340 -23.03 12.74 -2.04
N ILE A 341 -23.98 12.05 -2.69
CA ILE A 341 -24.22 12.17 -4.13
C ILE A 341 -25.47 13.03 -4.32
N ASP A 342 -25.27 14.32 -4.55
CA ASP A 342 -26.35 15.32 -4.66
C ASP A 342 -26.90 15.44 -6.10
N ASP A 343 -26.14 15.03 -7.11
CA ASP A 343 -26.52 15.02 -8.52
C ASP A 343 -26.14 13.69 -9.18
N GLY A 344 -26.99 13.13 -10.04
CA GLY A 344 -26.74 11.88 -10.76
C GLY A 344 -27.31 10.59 -10.15
N PHE A 345 -26.56 9.48 -10.24
CA PHE A 345 -26.97 8.17 -9.72
C PHE A 345 -26.54 8.01 -8.27
N ALA A 346 -27.53 7.92 -7.39
CA ALA A 346 -27.29 7.70 -5.96
C ALA A 346 -27.71 6.28 -5.51
N THR A 347 -28.29 5.46 -6.39
CA THR A 347 -28.75 4.10 -6.04
C THR A 347 -28.31 3.06 -7.08
N LEU A 348 -28.07 1.82 -6.62
CA LEU A 348 -27.76 0.68 -7.50
C LEU A 348 -28.92 0.37 -8.49
N ALA A 349 -30.16 0.66 -8.10
CA ALA A 349 -31.33 0.48 -8.95
C ALA A 349 -31.30 1.36 -10.21
N GLN A 350 -30.73 2.56 -10.13
CA GLN A 350 -30.55 3.45 -11.29
C GLN A 350 -29.52 2.90 -12.29
N LEU A 351 -28.53 2.14 -11.80
CA LEU A 351 -27.57 1.42 -12.63
C LEU A 351 -28.18 0.19 -13.33
N GLY A 352 -29.37 -0.25 -12.90
CA GLY A 352 -30.01 -1.47 -13.38
C GLY A 352 -29.76 -2.69 -12.52
N ILE A 353 -29.12 -2.55 -11.35
CA ILE A 353 -29.00 -3.64 -10.38
C ILE A 353 -30.26 -3.67 -9.53
N GLN A 354 -31.03 -4.75 -9.64
CA GLN A 354 -32.33 -4.91 -9.01
C GLN A 354 -32.28 -5.94 -7.90
N THR A 355 -32.82 -5.59 -6.74
CA THR A 355 -33.03 -6.51 -5.62
C THR A 355 -34.35 -7.26 -5.81
N ASN A 356 -34.30 -8.58 -5.75
CA ASN A 356 -35.46 -9.43 -5.73
C ASN A 356 -36.16 -9.33 -4.36
N VAL A 357 -37.44 -8.96 -4.38
CA VAL A 357 -38.22 -8.68 -3.17
C VAL A 357 -38.53 -9.93 -2.32
N LYS A 358 -38.31 -11.14 -2.85
CA LYS A 358 -38.63 -12.39 -2.14
C LYS A 358 -37.48 -12.92 -1.30
N ASP A 359 -36.28 -12.93 -1.86
CA ASP A 359 -35.08 -13.53 -1.27
C ASP A 359 -33.99 -12.48 -0.96
N GLY A 360 -34.04 -11.30 -1.58
CA GLY A 360 -33.04 -10.25 -1.42
C GLY A 360 -31.84 -10.39 -2.35
N THR A 361 -31.84 -11.36 -3.27
CA THR A 361 -30.80 -11.53 -4.30
C THR A 361 -30.74 -10.34 -5.25
N LEU A 362 -29.58 -10.11 -5.86
CA LEU A 362 -29.38 -9.10 -6.89
C LEU A 362 -29.42 -9.71 -8.29
N SER A 363 -29.94 -8.94 -9.22
CA SER A 363 -29.98 -9.26 -10.64
C SER A 363 -29.67 -8.02 -11.46
N ILE A 364 -29.05 -8.22 -12.62
CA ILE A 364 -28.73 -7.14 -13.55
C ILE A 364 -29.82 -7.05 -14.61
N ASN A 365 -30.43 -5.87 -14.73
CA ASN A 365 -31.44 -5.60 -15.75
C ASN A 365 -30.78 -5.36 -17.11
N GLU A 366 -30.88 -6.37 -17.97
CA GLU A 366 -30.44 -6.30 -19.37
C GLU A 366 -31.62 -6.17 -20.36
N ASP A 367 -32.83 -5.93 -19.87
CA ASP A 367 -34.03 -5.80 -20.69
C ASP A 367 -33.94 -4.56 -21.62
N PRO A 368 -33.93 -4.74 -22.96
CA PRO A 368 -33.84 -3.62 -23.90
C PRO A 368 -35.06 -2.69 -23.84
N ALA A 369 -36.20 -3.13 -23.27
CA ALA A 369 -37.38 -2.29 -23.11
C ALA A 369 -37.25 -1.27 -21.96
N ARG A 370 -36.27 -1.42 -21.07
CA ARG A 370 -36.05 -0.55 -19.90
C ARG A 370 -34.78 0.29 -20.03
N VAL A 371 -34.68 1.08 -21.10
CA VAL A 371 -33.44 1.80 -21.49
C VAL A 371 -32.77 2.59 -20.35
N ASN A 372 -33.54 3.28 -19.51
CA ASN A 372 -32.98 4.13 -18.43
C ASN A 372 -32.42 3.34 -17.23
N THR A 373 -32.70 2.03 -17.15
CA THR A 373 -32.17 1.13 -16.11
C THR A 373 -31.59 -0.14 -16.74
N ASN A 374 -31.29 -0.09 -18.04
CA ASN A 374 -30.63 -1.17 -18.74
C ASN A 374 -29.13 -1.00 -18.51
N PHE A 375 -28.51 -2.00 -17.88
CA PHE A 375 -27.12 -1.91 -17.42
C PHE A 375 -26.14 -1.53 -18.54
N ASN A 376 -26.23 -2.18 -19.71
CA ASN A 376 -25.34 -1.91 -20.85
C ASN A 376 -25.55 -0.48 -21.42
N ALA A 377 -26.79 0.01 -21.45
CA ALA A 377 -27.09 1.38 -21.87
C ALA A 377 -26.55 2.41 -20.86
N VAL A 378 -26.69 2.13 -19.56
CA VAL A 378 -26.18 2.98 -18.49
C VAL A 378 -24.65 3.05 -18.52
N MET A 379 -23.96 1.91 -18.61
CA MET A 379 -22.50 1.82 -18.71
C MET A 379 -21.94 2.54 -19.96
N SER A 380 -22.70 2.58 -21.06
CA SER A 380 -22.23 3.24 -22.29
C SER A 380 -22.47 4.75 -22.30
N GLN A 381 -23.59 5.22 -21.74
CA GLN A 381 -24.01 6.63 -21.84
C GLN A 381 -23.70 7.47 -20.60
N ASN A 382 -23.67 6.85 -19.42
CA ASN A 382 -23.56 7.53 -18.12
C ASN A 382 -22.40 7.01 -17.27
N TYR A 383 -21.31 6.58 -17.93
CA TYR A 383 -20.19 5.89 -17.27
C TYR A 383 -19.60 6.68 -16.09
N ASP A 384 -19.47 8.00 -16.22
CA ASP A 384 -18.94 8.85 -15.15
C ASP A 384 -19.88 8.83 -13.92
N LEU A 385 -21.20 8.85 -14.13
CA LEU A 385 -22.17 8.70 -13.05
C LEU A 385 -22.14 7.30 -12.41
N VAL A 386 -21.76 6.27 -13.17
CA VAL A 386 -21.54 4.93 -12.59
C VAL A 386 -20.30 4.93 -11.72
N ARG A 387 -19.20 5.51 -12.19
CA ARG A 387 -17.97 5.65 -11.41
C ARG A 387 -18.24 6.42 -10.12
N ASP A 388 -18.93 7.55 -10.19
CA ASP A 388 -19.23 8.42 -9.05
C ASP A 388 -20.11 7.73 -7.99
N LEU A 389 -20.93 6.76 -8.41
CA LEU A 389 -21.72 5.94 -7.49
C LEU A 389 -20.85 5.05 -6.59
N PHE A 390 -19.76 4.49 -7.12
CA PHE A 390 -18.94 3.50 -6.43
C PHE A 390 -17.70 4.09 -5.76
N VAL A 391 -17.01 4.99 -6.45
CA VAL A 391 -15.74 5.56 -6.02
C VAL A 391 -15.98 6.73 -5.05
N PRO A 392 -15.19 6.88 -3.97
CA PRO A 392 -15.27 8.06 -3.10
C PRO A 392 -15.08 9.37 -3.87
N GLN A 393 -15.92 10.35 -3.58
CA GLN A 393 -15.92 11.67 -4.24
C GLN A 393 -15.79 12.78 -3.21
N THR A 394 -15.04 13.82 -3.57
CA THR A 394 -14.97 15.08 -2.84
C THR A 394 -15.19 16.21 -3.82
N SER A 395 -16.06 17.16 -3.49
CA SER A 395 -16.20 18.39 -4.26
C SER A 395 -16.22 19.61 -3.34
N SER A 396 -15.82 20.74 -3.92
CA SER A 396 -15.81 22.04 -3.28
C SER A 396 -16.44 23.05 -4.23
N ASP A 397 -17.32 23.90 -3.73
CA ASP A 397 -17.87 25.02 -4.51
C ASP A 397 -16.88 26.19 -4.68
N ALA A 398 -15.73 26.16 -3.97
CA ALA A 398 -14.68 27.16 -4.08
C ALA A 398 -13.31 26.51 -4.34
N ALA A 399 -12.72 26.79 -5.50
CA ALA A 399 -11.41 26.26 -5.91
C ALA A 399 -10.22 26.65 -5.00
N ALA A 400 -10.44 27.58 -4.06
CA ALA A 400 -9.46 27.97 -3.06
C ALA A 400 -9.44 27.04 -1.84
N ILE A 401 -10.42 26.15 -1.67
CA ILE A 401 -10.43 25.13 -0.60
C ILE A 401 -10.62 23.77 -1.27
N GLU A 402 -9.61 22.92 -1.18
CA GLU A 402 -9.58 21.60 -1.82
C GLU A 402 -9.47 20.51 -0.76
N VAL A 403 -10.20 19.40 -0.93
CA VAL A 403 -10.02 18.21 -0.09
C VAL A 403 -8.84 17.42 -0.65
N THR A 404 -7.78 17.26 0.15
CA THR A 404 -6.58 16.52 -0.28
C THR A 404 -6.55 15.09 0.22
N ASN A 405 -7.24 14.80 1.32
CA ASN A 405 -7.31 13.46 1.89
C ASN A 405 -8.57 13.27 2.73
N PHE A 406 -8.95 12.02 2.95
CA PHE A 406 -10.00 11.62 3.88
C PHE A 406 -9.60 10.33 4.61
N THR A 407 -10.27 9.99 5.70
CA THR A 407 -9.99 8.74 6.44
C THR A 407 -11.26 7.93 6.64
N GLN A 408 -11.18 6.81 7.36
CA GLN A 408 -12.35 6.00 7.72
C GLN A 408 -13.33 6.74 8.64
N ASN A 409 -12.88 7.75 9.40
CA ASN A 409 -13.73 8.50 10.33
C ASN A 409 -14.57 9.58 9.62
N SER A 410 -14.24 9.91 8.37
CA SER A 410 -14.94 10.94 7.60
C SER A 410 -16.35 10.48 7.25
N GLN A 411 -17.38 11.18 7.71
CA GLN A 411 -18.75 10.82 7.38
C GLN A 411 -19.15 11.49 6.07
N PRO A 412 -19.85 10.78 5.16
CA PRO A 412 -20.41 11.42 3.98
C PRO A 412 -21.37 12.57 4.35
N GLY A 413 -21.34 13.66 3.58
CA GLY A 413 -22.22 14.80 3.78
C GLY A 413 -21.64 16.13 3.29
N ASN A 414 -22.40 17.19 3.55
CA ASN A 414 -22.07 18.56 3.20
C ASN A 414 -21.53 19.32 4.42
N TYR A 415 -20.42 20.04 4.21
CA TYR A 415 -19.65 20.71 5.23
C TYR A 415 -19.38 22.17 4.86
N GLU A 416 -19.93 23.11 5.62
CA GLU A 416 -19.62 24.53 5.48
C GLU A 416 -18.27 24.81 6.14
N VAL A 417 -17.32 25.33 5.37
CA VAL A 417 -15.98 25.70 5.82
C VAL A 417 -15.85 27.21 5.78
N VAL A 418 -15.46 27.82 6.89
CA VAL A 418 -15.23 29.27 6.99
C VAL A 418 -13.80 29.52 7.47
N ILE A 419 -13.05 30.29 6.70
CA ILE A 419 -11.67 30.69 7.01
C ILE A 419 -11.70 31.98 7.82
N THR A 420 -11.11 31.92 9.01
CA THR A 420 -11.00 33.04 9.96
C THR A 420 -9.61 33.67 9.98
N GLN A 421 -8.60 32.94 9.53
CA GLN A 421 -7.22 33.42 9.36
C GLN A 421 -6.61 32.79 8.10
N GLN A 422 -6.02 33.63 7.25
CA GLN A 422 -5.32 33.16 6.06
C GLN A 422 -3.99 32.48 6.43
N PRO A 423 -3.60 31.40 5.73
CA PRO A 423 -2.24 30.92 5.80
C PRO A 423 -1.30 31.96 5.18
N SER A 424 -0.11 32.13 5.75
CA SER A 424 0.93 32.99 5.18
C SER A 424 2.32 32.34 5.30
N ARG A 425 3.25 32.82 4.48
CA ARG A 425 4.65 32.40 4.45
C ARG A 425 5.49 33.30 5.33
N GLY A 426 6.55 32.74 5.91
CA GLY A 426 7.58 33.50 6.58
C GLY A 426 8.35 34.33 5.56
N SER A 427 8.57 35.61 5.87
CA SER A 427 9.29 36.51 4.97
C SER A 427 10.21 37.47 5.71
N LEU A 428 11.28 37.86 5.04
CA LEU A 428 12.22 38.88 5.50
C LEU A 428 12.41 39.90 4.37
N ALA A 429 12.06 41.15 4.65
CA ALA A 429 12.36 42.26 3.74
C ALA A 429 13.68 42.91 4.15
N GLY A 430 14.61 43.03 3.21
CA GLY A 430 15.85 43.78 3.36
C GLY A 430 15.62 45.29 3.35
N ALA A 431 16.68 46.05 3.59
CA ALA A 431 16.74 47.48 3.34
C ALA A 431 16.98 47.76 1.84
N ALA A 432 16.95 49.05 1.48
CA ALA A 432 17.26 49.45 0.12
C ALA A 432 18.70 49.06 -0.27
N THR A 433 18.86 48.41 -1.42
CA THR A 433 20.17 48.05 -1.96
C THR A 433 20.92 49.29 -2.44
N ALA A 434 22.24 49.18 -2.56
CA ALA A 434 23.03 50.12 -3.35
C ALA A 434 22.56 50.12 -4.82
N GLY A 435 22.85 51.21 -5.53
CA GLY A 435 22.47 51.34 -6.93
C GLY A 435 23.22 50.35 -7.83
N PHE A 436 22.59 49.94 -8.91
CA PHE A 436 23.19 49.06 -9.92
C PHE A 436 23.95 49.86 -10.99
N PRO A 437 25.02 49.31 -11.60
CA PRO A 437 25.51 47.94 -11.45
C PRO A 437 26.27 47.71 -10.13
N LEU A 438 26.15 46.50 -9.58
CA LEU A 438 26.84 46.06 -8.36
C LEU A 438 28.06 45.20 -8.76
N ASP A 439 29.26 45.57 -8.31
CA ASP A 439 30.52 44.85 -8.58
C ASP A 439 31.03 44.18 -7.30
N THR A 440 31.20 42.85 -7.34
CA THR A 440 31.65 42.03 -6.19
C THR A 440 33.16 41.98 -5.99
N THR A 441 33.95 42.58 -6.89
CA THR A 441 35.42 42.50 -6.86
C THR A 441 35.99 42.98 -5.53
N GLY A 442 36.57 42.05 -4.77
CA GLY A 442 37.27 42.34 -3.51
C GLY A 442 36.36 42.77 -2.35
N LYS A 443 35.06 42.46 -2.43
CA LYS A 443 34.07 42.76 -1.39
C LYS A 443 33.58 41.49 -0.70
N ASP A 444 33.24 41.62 0.58
CA ASP A 444 32.69 40.55 1.40
C ASP A 444 31.15 40.65 1.49
N TYR A 445 30.49 40.01 0.53
CA TYR A 445 29.04 39.87 0.46
C TYR A 445 28.54 38.54 1.06
N SER A 446 29.30 37.96 2.00
CA SER A 446 28.86 36.75 2.69
C SER A 446 27.72 37.03 3.67
N PHE A 447 26.83 36.07 3.89
CA PHE A 447 25.83 36.12 4.96
C PHE A 447 25.35 34.72 5.33
N GLU A 448 24.86 34.58 6.55
CA GLU A 448 24.19 33.37 7.04
C GLU A 448 22.69 33.63 7.10
N ILE A 449 21.90 32.75 6.48
CA ILE A 449 20.45 32.80 6.47
C ILE A 449 19.88 31.53 7.10
N GLU A 450 18.89 31.67 7.98
CA GLU A 450 18.10 30.58 8.52
C GLU A 450 16.70 30.57 7.87
N ILE A 451 16.30 29.44 7.29
CA ILE A 451 15.00 29.21 6.66
C ILE A 451 14.39 27.95 7.29
N ASP A 452 13.27 28.09 7.98
CA ASP A 452 12.49 26.96 8.54
C ASP A 452 13.35 25.96 9.35
N ASP A 453 14.19 26.45 10.28
CA ASP A 453 15.15 25.68 11.09
C ASP A 453 16.41 25.17 10.34
N LYS A 454 16.64 25.59 9.09
CA LYS A 454 17.83 25.24 8.30
C LYS A 454 18.71 26.44 8.05
N THR A 455 20.01 26.29 8.22
CA THR A 455 20.98 27.38 8.08
C THR A 455 21.76 27.20 6.79
N ALA A 456 21.91 28.27 6.01
CA ALA A 456 22.72 28.29 4.79
C ALA A 456 23.74 29.43 4.87
N GLN A 457 24.98 29.12 4.52
CA GLN A 457 26.08 30.07 4.42
C GLN A 457 26.27 30.45 2.96
N ILE A 458 26.06 31.72 2.63
CA ILE A 458 26.05 32.22 1.25
C ILE A 458 27.17 33.21 1.06
N SER A 459 27.84 33.14 -0.09
CA SER A 459 28.78 34.15 -0.54
C SER A 459 28.58 34.35 -2.04
N LEU A 460 28.43 35.61 -2.46
CA LEU A 460 28.43 35.94 -3.89
C LEU A 460 29.80 35.63 -4.51
N PRO A 461 29.86 35.13 -5.76
CA PRO A 461 31.12 34.92 -6.47
C PRO A 461 31.90 36.22 -6.66
N ASP A 462 33.21 36.20 -6.38
CA ASP A 462 34.11 37.35 -6.57
C ASP A 462 34.29 37.68 -8.06
N GLY A 463 34.40 38.97 -8.37
CA GLY A 463 34.62 39.46 -9.74
C GLY A 463 33.38 39.46 -10.66
N THR A 464 32.17 39.34 -10.09
CA THR A 464 30.89 39.34 -10.82
C THR A 464 30.25 40.73 -10.79
N VAL A 465 29.65 41.13 -11.91
CA VAL A 465 28.92 42.41 -12.03
C VAL A 465 27.44 42.14 -12.32
N TYR A 466 26.57 42.51 -11.37
CA TYR A 466 25.11 42.41 -11.54
C TYR A 466 24.56 43.73 -12.09
N ALA A 467 23.88 43.69 -13.23
CA ALA A 467 23.35 44.87 -13.90
C ALA A 467 22.01 45.34 -13.30
N SER A 468 21.31 44.46 -12.59
CA SER A 468 20.04 44.77 -11.94
C SER A 468 19.83 43.98 -10.64
N GLY A 469 18.91 44.46 -9.79
CA GLY A 469 18.53 43.76 -8.57
C GLY A 469 17.79 42.45 -8.81
N ALA A 470 17.15 42.29 -9.97
CA ALA A 470 16.53 41.03 -10.37
C ALA A 470 17.58 39.95 -10.68
N GLU A 471 18.68 40.31 -11.36
CA GLU A 471 19.81 39.38 -11.59
C GLU A 471 20.47 38.98 -10.26
N LEU A 472 20.65 39.94 -9.36
CA LEU A 472 21.16 39.68 -8.02
C LEU A 472 20.23 38.76 -7.20
N ALA A 473 18.92 39.02 -7.23
CA ALA A 473 17.94 38.20 -6.52
C ALA A 473 17.92 36.76 -7.02
N ALA A 474 17.95 36.57 -8.34
CA ALA A 474 18.00 35.23 -8.96
C ALA A 474 19.28 34.48 -8.59
N GLU A 475 20.44 35.16 -8.56
CA GLU A 475 21.69 34.56 -8.11
C GLU A 475 21.62 34.15 -6.64
N ILE A 476 21.15 35.05 -5.76
CA ILE A 476 21.04 34.76 -4.33
C ILE A 476 20.07 33.61 -4.08
N GLU A 477 18.92 33.58 -4.75
CA GLU A 477 17.97 32.48 -4.70
C GLU A 477 18.63 31.15 -5.10
N SER A 478 19.36 31.16 -6.22
CA SER A 478 20.06 29.97 -6.71
C SER A 478 21.12 29.48 -5.72
N LEU A 479 21.94 30.37 -5.17
CA LEU A 479 22.97 30.02 -4.20
C LEU A 479 22.37 29.46 -2.90
N ILE A 480 21.26 30.02 -2.42
CA ILE A 480 20.59 29.52 -1.22
C ILE A 480 20.01 28.13 -1.47
N ASN A 481 19.23 27.97 -2.53
CA ASN A 481 18.56 26.71 -2.82
C ASN A 481 19.53 25.59 -3.24
N ALA A 482 20.74 25.94 -3.69
CA ALA A 482 21.82 24.99 -4.02
C ALA A 482 22.78 24.69 -2.84
N SER A 483 22.65 25.36 -1.70
CA SER A 483 23.51 25.13 -0.54
C SER A 483 23.34 23.73 0.04
N GLU A 484 24.40 23.10 0.54
CA GLU A 484 24.37 21.69 1.00
C GLU A 484 23.33 21.42 2.10
N ASP A 485 23.05 22.42 2.96
CA ASP A 485 22.08 22.32 4.05
C ASP A 485 20.60 22.47 3.62
N ILE A 486 20.36 23.00 2.42
CA ILE A 486 19.03 23.24 1.84
C ILE A 486 18.76 22.29 0.67
N ALA A 487 19.77 22.04 -0.16
CA ALA A 487 19.72 21.17 -1.33
C ALA A 487 19.29 19.75 -0.93
N GLY A 488 18.31 19.21 -1.66
CA GLY A 488 17.74 17.89 -1.37
C GLY A 488 16.77 17.86 -0.18
N THR A 489 16.55 18.97 0.52
CA THR A 489 15.46 19.11 1.50
C THR A 489 14.17 19.59 0.83
N ARG A 490 13.08 19.67 1.61
CA ARG A 490 11.82 20.29 1.17
C ARG A 490 11.75 21.80 1.47
N THR A 491 12.83 22.37 1.99
CA THR A 491 12.93 23.80 2.32
C THR A 491 13.47 24.54 1.11
N GLN A 492 12.81 25.61 0.72
CA GLN A 492 13.25 26.51 -0.34
C GLN A 492 12.89 27.94 0.02
N VAL A 493 13.62 28.89 -0.56
CA VAL A 493 13.32 30.32 -0.47
C VAL A 493 13.14 30.88 -1.87
N ALA A 494 12.20 31.82 -2.01
CA ALA A 494 12.09 32.71 -3.16
C ALA A 494 12.71 34.06 -2.78
N VAL A 495 13.54 34.61 -3.65
CA VAL A 495 14.14 35.94 -3.44
C VAL A 495 13.67 36.86 -4.56
N ASP A 496 12.95 37.91 -4.19
CA ASP A 496 12.44 38.91 -5.13
C ASP A 496 13.09 40.27 -4.90
N PHE A 497 13.09 41.12 -5.92
CA PHE A 497 13.56 42.50 -5.86
C PHE A 497 12.46 43.46 -6.29
N ASP A 498 11.93 44.23 -5.33
CA ASP A 498 10.77 45.12 -5.55
C ASP A 498 11.11 46.45 -6.27
N GLY A 499 12.32 46.56 -6.81
CA GLY A 499 12.88 47.80 -7.37
C GLY A 499 13.72 48.60 -6.36
N SER A 500 13.68 48.26 -5.07
CA SER A 500 14.45 48.92 -4.03
C SER A 500 15.17 47.96 -3.07
N ALA A 501 14.53 46.86 -2.66
CA ALA A 501 15.02 45.95 -1.63
C ALA A 501 14.82 44.48 -2.04
N LEU A 502 15.66 43.61 -1.49
CA LEU A 502 15.49 42.16 -1.59
C LEU A 502 14.45 41.67 -0.58
N THR A 503 13.54 40.81 -1.01
CA THR A 503 12.57 40.13 -0.14
C THR A 503 12.78 38.63 -0.22
N PHE A 504 13.02 38.01 0.92
CA PHE A 504 13.18 36.56 1.06
C PHE A 504 11.88 35.98 1.59
N THR A 505 11.33 34.98 0.91
CA THR A 505 10.08 34.33 1.32
C THR A 505 10.27 32.82 1.33
N SER A 506 10.05 32.18 2.47
CA SER A 506 10.06 30.71 2.55
C SER A 506 8.94 30.14 1.67
N ASP A 507 9.18 29.00 1.01
CA ASP A 507 8.14 28.33 0.23
C ASP A 507 7.10 27.60 1.12
N ALA A 508 7.46 27.36 2.39
CA ALA A 508 6.58 26.76 3.38
C ALA A 508 5.54 27.76 3.90
N TYR A 509 4.38 27.25 4.29
CA TYR A 509 3.34 28.04 4.95
C TYR A 509 3.25 27.66 6.43
N GLY A 510 2.78 28.61 7.24
CA GLY A 510 2.44 28.34 8.63
C GLY A 510 3.37 28.99 9.63
N SER A 511 3.08 28.76 10.92
CA SER A 511 3.84 29.35 12.03
C SER A 511 5.28 28.85 12.15
N SER A 512 5.60 27.71 11.53
CA SER A 512 6.97 27.20 11.42
C SER A 512 7.75 27.89 10.31
N SER A 513 7.07 28.54 9.37
CA SER A 513 7.72 29.21 8.25
C SER A 513 8.36 30.52 8.72
N ARG A 514 9.68 30.63 8.56
CA ARG A 514 10.45 31.80 8.97
C ARG A 514 11.70 31.97 8.11
N VAL A 515 12.13 33.21 7.97
CA VAL A 515 13.38 33.57 7.30
C VAL A 515 14.11 34.59 8.17
N GLU A 516 15.36 34.31 8.50
CA GLU A 516 16.17 35.18 9.35
C GLU A 516 17.60 35.27 8.82
N ILE A 517 18.22 36.44 8.92
CA ILE A 517 19.66 36.59 8.66
C ILE A 517 20.37 36.69 10.01
N THR A 518 21.28 35.77 10.27
CA THR A 518 21.95 35.61 11.58
C THR A 518 23.34 36.23 11.60
N SER A 519 24.00 36.32 10.45
CA SER A 519 25.28 37.02 10.29
C SER A 519 25.42 37.62 8.89
N VAL A 520 26.24 38.67 8.77
CA VAL A 520 26.52 39.37 7.52
C VAL A 520 28.00 39.77 7.45
N GLY A 521 28.56 39.71 6.25
CA GLY A 521 29.90 40.14 5.89
C GLY A 521 30.06 41.66 5.86
N ALA A 522 31.29 42.14 5.65
CA ALA A 522 31.62 43.56 5.80
C ALA A 522 30.86 44.49 4.81
N ASP A 523 30.57 44.00 3.60
CA ASP A 523 29.97 44.79 2.53
C ASP A 523 28.47 44.45 2.30
N ALA A 524 27.93 43.44 2.98
CA ALA A 524 26.54 42.97 2.86
C ALA A 524 25.46 44.06 3.07
N ALA A 525 25.79 45.16 3.77
CA ALA A 525 24.89 46.31 3.91
C ALA A 525 24.55 46.97 2.56
N GLU A 526 25.42 46.87 1.54
CA GLU A 526 25.11 47.35 0.20
C GLU A 526 24.08 46.47 -0.53
N LEU A 527 23.90 45.22 -0.09
CA LEU A 527 22.80 44.34 -0.54
C LEU A 527 21.49 44.65 0.20
N GLY A 528 21.47 45.65 1.07
CA GLY A 528 20.34 45.91 1.96
C GLY A 528 20.20 44.84 3.06
N LEU A 529 21.21 44.02 3.31
CA LEU A 529 21.16 42.95 4.29
C LEU A 529 21.75 43.37 5.63
N SER A 530 21.13 42.93 6.70
CA SER A 530 21.60 43.08 8.08
C SER A 530 21.07 41.93 8.92
N VAL A 531 21.67 41.69 10.09
CA VAL A 531 21.15 40.70 11.03
C VAL A 531 19.74 41.09 11.45
N ALA A 532 18.76 40.30 11.04
CA ALA A 532 17.34 40.60 11.21
C ALA A 532 16.53 39.31 11.21
N ALA A 533 15.58 39.23 12.14
CA ALA A 533 14.55 38.21 12.12
C ALA A 533 13.39 38.67 11.23
N GLY A 534 12.92 37.80 10.34
CA GLY A 534 11.77 38.06 9.49
C GLY A 534 10.45 38.02 10.25
N VAL A 535 9.36 38.22 9.50
CA VAL A 535 8.00 37.98 9.95
C VAL A 535 7.69 36.50 9.77
N ALA A 536 7.36 35.81 10.86
CA ALA A 536 6.92 34.41 10.78
C ALA A 536 5.58 34.29 10.04
N GLY A 537 5.41 33.20 9.31
CA GLY A 537 4.15 32.86 8.67
C GLY A 537 3.05 32.56 9.69
N THR A 538 1.81 32.45 9.19
CA THR A 538 0.63 32.11 10.01
C THR A 538 0.00 30.83 9.48
N ASN A 539 -0.43 29.95 10.38
CA ASN A 539 -1.25 28.80 9.98
C ASN A 539 -2.64 29.31 9.54
N VAL A 540 -3.28 28.57 8.65
CA VAL A 540 -4.72 28.72 8.41
C VAL A 540 -5.48 28.55 9.73
N ALA A 541 -6.57 29.28 9.93
CA ALA A 541 -7.52 28.99 11.00
C ALA A 541 -8.94 29.14 10.47
N GLY A 542 -9.86 28.30 10.93
CA GLY A 542 -11.23 28.30 10.44
C GLY A 542 -12.15 27.39 11.24
N THR A 543 -13.39 27.31 10.77
CA THR A 543 -14.42 26.43 11.32
C THR A 543 -14.97 25.51 10.25
N VAL A 544 -15.39 24.31 10.64
CA VAL A 544 -16.11 23.37 9.78
C VAL A 544 -17.45 23.04 10.46
N ASN A 545 -18.56 23.35 9.79
CA ASN A 545 -19.92 23.34 10.36
C ASN A 545 -20.02 24.11 11.70
N GLY A 546 -19.31 25.24 11.81
CA GLY A 546 -19.28 26.09 13.00
C GLY A 546 -18.37 25.60 14.14
N GLU A 547 -17.81 24.40 14.05
CA GLU A 547 -16.83 23.89 15.02
C GLU A 547 -15.40 24.32 14.64
N VAL A 548 -14.61 24.77 15.62
CA VAL A 548 -13.23 25.22 15.39
C VAL A 548 -12.38 24.06 14.89
N ALA A 549 -11.74 24.25 13.73
CA ALA A 549 -10.83 23.31 13.11
C ALA A 549 -9.36 23.63 13.47
N PHE A 550 -8.50 22.62 13.40
CA PHE A 550 -7.07 22.73 13.65
C PHE A 550 -6.33 23.04 12.34
N GLY A 551 -5.62 24.15 12.28
CA GLY A 551 -4.84 24.52 11.10
C GLY A 551 -3.34 24.31 11.28
N SER A 552 -2.71 23.80 10.23
CA SER A 552 -1.27 23.58 10.13
C SER A 552 -0.80 23.96 8.72
N GLY A 553 -0.01 25.04 8.61
CA GLY A 553 0.33 25.61 7.31
C GLY A 553 -0.92 26.01 6.53
N GLN A 554 -1.10 25.43 5.33
CA GLN A 554 -2.30 25.59 4.51
C GLN A 554 -3.40 24.57 4.80
N VAL A 555 -3.14 23.56 5.62
CA VAL A 555 -4.08 22.45 5.82
C VAL A 555 -4.95 22.74 7.05
N LEU A 556 -6.27 22.75 6.85
CA LEU A 556 -7.27 22.83 7.88
C LEU A 556 -7.86 21.43 8.13
N LEU A 557 -7.72 20.95 9.36
CA LEU A 557 -8.17 19.65 9.83
C LEU A 557 -9.41 19.84 10.72
N PRO A 558 -10.56 19.23 10.41
CA PRO A 558 -11.74 19.32 11.25
C PRO A 558 -11.52 18.77 12.65
N LYS A 559 -12.38 19.20 13.58
CA LYS A 559 -12.33 18.77 14.98
C LYS A 559 -12.50 17.26 15.13
N LEU A 560 -11.70 16.65 16.00
CA LEU A 560 -11.85 15.24 16.39
C LEU A 560 -13.24 14.99 17.02
N GLY A 561 -13.89 13.91 16.63
CA GLY A 561 -15.24 13.52 17.00
C GLY A 561 -16.36 14.22 16.21
N SER A 562 -16.03 15.12 15.28
CA SER A 562 -17.03 15.73 14.39
C SER A 562 -17.31 14.84 13.17
N PRO A 563 -18.45 14.97 12.48
CA PRO A 563 -18.72 14.19 11.26
C PRO A 563 -17.68 14.41 10.15
N ALA A 564 -17.08 15.60 10.09
CA ALA A 564 -16.01 15.94 9.15
C ALA A 564 -14.64 15.37 9.53
N GLU A 565 -14.51 14.65 10.65
CA GLU A 565 -13.24 14.14 11.15
C GLU A 565 -12.47 13.38 10.06
N GLY A 566 -11.17 13.66 9.96
CA GLY A 566 -10.28 12.98 9.04
C GLY A 566 -10.31 13.51 7.61
N LEU A 567 -11.15 14.48 7.26
CA LEU A 567 -10.95 15.27 6.05
C LEU A 567 -9.72 16.17 6.22
N ALA A 568 -8.93 16.31 5.17
CA ALA A 568 -7.83 17.28 5.11
C ALA A 568 -8.14 18.33 4.04
N LEU A 569 -8.30 19.59 4.47
CA LEU A 569 -8.71 20.68 3.60
C LEU A 569 -7.51 21.59 3.33
N LYS A 570 -6.99 21.61 2.10
CA LYS A 570 -5.95 22.55 1.70
C LYS A 570 -6.57 23.88 1.31
N VAL A 571 -6.11 24.94 1.96
CA VAL A 571 -6.62 26.30 1.83
C VAL A 571 -5.58 27.15 1.11
N LYS A 572 -5.94 27.66 -0.08
CA LYS A 572 -5.16 28.62 -0.86
C LYS A 572 -5.40 30.04 -0.35
N GLU A 573 -4.48 30.94 -0.66
CA GLU A 573 -4.61 32.35 -0.30
C GLU A 573 -5.87 32.98 -0.89
N GLY A 574 -6.54 33.81 -0.11
CA GLY A 574 -7.78 34.49 -0.50
C GLY A 574 -9.05 33.66 -0.31
N ALA A 575 -8.96 32.42 0.20
CA ALA A 575 -10.11 31.60 0.52
C ALA A 575 -10.94 32.19 1.67
N THR A 576 -12.25 32.31 1.53
CA THR A 576 -13.13 32.81 2.61
C THR A 576 -14.06 31.74 3.13
N THR A 577 -14.89 31.16 2.26
CA THR A 577 -15.91 30.17 2.61
C THR A 577 -16.04 29.18 1.47
N ALA A 578 -16.31 27.91 1.79
CA ALA A 578 -16.65 26.88 0.83
C ALA A 578 -17.65 25.88 1.43
N ASN A 579 -18.52 25.31 0.60
CA ASN A 579 -19.24 24.10 0.92
C ASN A 579 -18.50 22.91 0.31
N ILE A 580 -18.06 22.02 1.18
CA ILE A 580 -17.40 20.78 0.83
C ILE A 580 -18.42 19.66 0.88
N ASN A 581 -18.62 18.97 -0.23
CA ASN A 581 -19.39 17.74 -0.27
C ASN A 581 -18.44 16.54 -0.27
N PHE A 582 -18.71 15.56 0.57
CA PHE A 582 -17.97 14.32 0.61
C PHE A 582 -18.92 13.12 0.48
N SER A 583 -18.63 12.24 -0.46
CA SER A 583 -19.23 10.93 -0.59
C SER A 583 -18.15 9.87 -0.44
N ARG A 584 -18.45 8.82 0.31
CA ARG A 584 -17.58 7.64 0.39
C ARG A 584 -17.81 6.67 -0.79
N GLY A 585 -18.78 6.99 -1.66
CA GLY A 585 -19.29 6.04 -2.64
C GLY A 585 -20.02 4.87 -1.99
N PHE A 586 -20.73 4.09 -2.80
CA PHE A 586 -21.34 2.83 -2.39
C PHE A 586 -20.28 1.88 -1.84
N SER A 587 -19.15 1.74 -2.56
CA SER A 587 -18.11 0.78 -2.26
C SER A 587 -17.45 1.05 -0.91
N GLY A 588 -17.04 2.29 -0.68
CA GLY A 588 -16.43 2.63 0.60
C GLY A 588 -17.45 2.61 1.75
N GLY A 589 -18.73 2.91 1.50
CA GLY A 589 -19.80 2.73 2.49
C GLY A 589 -19.98 1.27 2.91
N MET A 590 -20.03 0.36 1.93
CA MET A 590 -20.16 -1.08 2.16
C MET A 590 -18.90 -1.67 2.81
N SER A 591 -17.71 -1.32 2.34
CA SER A 591 -16.44 -1.75 2.95
C SER A 591 -16.34 -1.24 4.39
N SER A 592 -16.72 0.02 4.67
CA SER A 592 -16.76 0.54 6.05
C SER A 592 -17.72 -0.25 6.95
N LEU A 593 -18.88 -0.66 6.42
CA LEU A 593 -19.86 -1.46 7.16
C LEU A 593 -19.29 -2.86 7.46
N ILE A 594 -18.77 -3.54 6.44
CA ILE A 594 -18.21 -4.88 6.59
C ILE A 594 -17.01 -4.85 7.55
N ASN A 595 -16.11 -3.87 7.42
CA ASN A 595 -14.98 -3.70 8.32
C ASN A 595 -15.42 -3.48 9.78
N SER A 596 -16.54 -2.80 10.03
CA SER A 596 -17.09 -2.66 11.38
C SER A 596 -17.52 -4.00 12.01
N PHE A 597 -17.85 -5.00 11.19
CA PHE A 597 -18.18 -6.35 11.63
C PHE A 597 -16.93 -7.22 11.81
N LEU A 598 -15.99 -7.11 10.89
CA LEU A 598 -14.79 -7.97 10.77
C LEU A 598 -13.59 -7.54 11.61
N SER A 599 -13.55 -6.28 12.06
CA SER A 599 -12.44 -5.76 12.88
C SER A 599 -12.24 -6.59 14.16
N SER A 600 -11.05 -6.51 14.77
CA SER A 600 -10.73 -7.27 15.98
C SER A 600 -11.65 -6.96 17.16
N ASN A 601 -12.22 -5.74 17.20
CA ASN A 601 -13.21 -5.31 18.19
C ASN A 601 -14.61 -5.18 17.56
N GLY A 602 -14.82 -5.85 16.42
CA GLY A 602 -16.06 -5.81 15.66
C GLY A 602 -17.15 -6.69 16.28
N LEU A 603 -18.33 -6.65 15.66
CA LEU A 603 -19.51 -7.35 16.16
C LEU A 603 -19.35 -8.88 16.15
N ILE A 604 -18.64 -9.44 15.15
CA ILE A 604 -18.42 -10.89 15.07
C ILE A 604 -17.43 -11.33 16.14
N ALA A 605 -16.29 -10.66 16.26
CA ALA A 605 -15.30 -10.96 17.31
C ALA A 605 -15.93 -10.87 18.71
N THR A 606 -16.69 -9.81 18.99
CA THR A 606 -17.41 -9.67 20.27
C THR A 606 -18.38 -10.82 20.51
N ARG A 607 -19.03 -11.35 19.47
CA ARG A 607 -19.96 -12.46 19.59
C ARG A 607 -19.24 -13.78 19.81
N GLU A 608 -18.15 -14.02 19.10
CA GLU A 608 -17.25 -15.16 19.31
C GLU A 608 -16.72 -15.19 20.75
N ASP A 609 -16.21 -14.06 21.27
CA ASP A 609 -15.73 -13.94 22.66
C ASP A 609 -16.82 -14.30 23.69
N ASN A 610 -18.07 -13.89 23.46
CA ASN A 610 -19.19 -14.23 24.33
C ASN A 610 -19.54 -15.73 24.27
N ILE A 611 -19.46 -16.34 23.09
CA ILE A 611 -19.71 -17.78 22.93
C ILE A 611 -18.60 -18.61 23.57
N GLU A 612 -17.35 -18.17 23.45
CA GLU A 612 -16.20 -18.78 24.14
C GLU A 612 -16.34 -18.71 25.65
N GLN A 613 -16.83 -17.58 26.18
CA GLN A 613 -17.15 -17.47 27.61
C GLN A 613 -18.28 -18.43 28.01
N ASP A 614 -19.36 -18.54 27.23
CA ASP A 614 -20.45 -19.48 27.49
C ASP A 614 -19.97 -20.94 27.46
N LEU A 615 -19.00 -21.28 26.60
CA LEU A 615 -18.36 -22.60 26.56
C LEU A 615 -17.53 -22.86 27.83
N SER A 616 -16.75 -21.87 28.27
CA SER A 616 -16.02 -21.95 29.54
C SER A 616 -16.97 -22.17 30.73
N ASP A 617 -18.11 -21.49 30.76
CA ASP A 617 -19.12 -21.66 31.81
C ASP A 617 -19.73 -23.09 31.77
N ILE A 618 -19.85 -23.70 30.59
CA ILE A 618 -20.29 -25.11 30.45
C ILE A 618 -19.24 -26.08 30.99
N GLU A 619 -17.95 -25.82 30.80
CA GLU A 619 -16.88 -26.63 31.38
C GLU A 619 -16.92 -26.60 32.92
N ASP A 620 -17.20 -25.43 33.48
CA ASP A 620 -17.41 -25.27 34.92
C ASP A 620 -18.67 -26.03 35.40
N ASP A 621 -19.79 -25.90 34.69
CA ASP A 621 -21.03 -26.65 34.97
C ASP A 621 -20.81 -28.17 34.93
N ARG A 622 -19.98 -28.66 33.99
CA ARG A 622 -19.60 -30.08 33.90
C ARG A 622 -18.79 -30.53 35.10
N THR A 623 -17.84 -29.71 35.54
CA THR A 623 -17.04 -29.97 36.75
C THR A 623 -17.93 -29.99 38.00
N ASP A 624 -18.90 -29.09 38.09
CA ASP A 624 -19.92 -29.06 39.14
C ASP A 624 -20.79 -30.33 39.14
N LEU A 625 -21.25 -30.76 37.95
CA LEU A 625 -22.03 -31.97 37.77
C LEU A 625 -21.23 -33.21 38.20
N GLU A 626 -19.97 -33.32 37.80
CA GLU A 626 -19.09 -34.42 38.19
C GLU A 626 -18.93 -34.50 39.71
N ARG A 627 -18.65 -33.37 40.37
CA ARG A 627 -18.58 -33.29 41.84
C ARG A 627 -19.89 -33.75 42.51
N ARG A 628 -21.05 -33.34 41.97
CA ARG A 628 -22.37 -33.76 42.48
C ARG A 628 -22.62 -35.25 42.26
N THR A 629 -22.23 -35.77 41.10
CA THR A 629 -22.34 -37.18 40.73
C THR A 629 -21.49 -38.05 41.67
N ASP A 630 -20.27 -37.65 41.98
CA ASP A 630 -19.39 -38.38 42.90
C ASP A 630 -19.93 -38.39 44.34
N ALA A 631 -20.46 -37.26 44.82
CA ALA A 631 -21.11 -37.20 46.12
C ALA A 631 -22.35 -38.10 46.19
N TYR A 632 -23.14 -38.15 45.11
CA TYR A 632 -24.29 -39.05 45.00
C TYR A 632 -23.87 -40.53 44.98
N ARG A 633 -22.81 -40.87 44.24
CA ARG A 633 -22.23 -42.22 44.22
C ARG A 633 -21.79 -42.66 45.62
N ALA A 634 -21.01 -41.84 46.32
CA ALA A 634 -20.54 -42.13 47.68
C ALA A 634 -21.69 -42.35 48.68
N ARG A 635 -22.79 -41.60 48.52
CA ARG A 635 -24.02 -41.78 49.31
C ARG A 635 -24.68 -43.12 49.00
N LEU A 636 -24.82 -43.49 47.73
CA LEU A 636 -25.40 -44.78 47.34
C LEU A 636 -24.54 -45.94 47.84
N GLU A 637 -23.21 -45.89 47.68
CA GLU A 637 -22.27 -46.88 48.21
C GLU A 637 -22.48 -47.08 49.72
N SER A 638 -22.58 -45.99 50.48
CA SER A 638 -22.84 -46.05 51.92
C SER A 638 -24.19 -46.70 52.26
N GLN A 639 -25.24 -46.42 51.47
CA GLN A 639 -26.57 -47.02 51.66
C GLN A 639 -26.58 -48.51 51.31
N PHE A 640 -25.94 -48.92 50.22
CA PHE A 640 -25.86 -50.33 49.81
C PHE A 640 -25.03 -51.16 50.79
N LEU A 641 -23.90 -50.63 51.29
CA LEU A 641 -23.13 -51.27 52.35
C LEU A 641 -23.95 -51.47 53.63
N ALA A 642 -24.73 -50.47 54.05
CA ALA A 642 -25.60 -50.58 55.21
C ALA A 642 -26.72 -51.62 55.01
N MET A 643 -27.33 -51.66 53.81
CA MET A 643 -28.32 -52.68 53.46
C MET A 643 -27.71 -54.09 53.44
N GLU A 644 -26.50 -54.25 52.92
CA GLU A 644 -25.79 -55.53 52.89
C GLU A 644 -25.48 -56.03 54.31
N LEU A 645 -25.05 -55.15 55.22
CA LEU A 645 -24.87 -55.47 56.63
C LEU A 645 -26.19 -55.91 57.29
N ILE A 646 -27.31 -55.26 56.98
CA ILE A 646 -28.63 -55.65 57.49
C ILE A 646 -29.04 -57.01 56.93
N VAL A 647 -28.89 -57.25 55.63
CA VAL A 647 -29.21 -58.53 54.97
C VAL A 647 -28.35 -59.66 55.53
N ASN A 648 -27.05 -59.43 55.74
CA ASN A 648 -26.15 -60.39 56.37
C ASN A 648 -26.56 -60.69 57.82
N ASN A 649 -26.95 -59.69 58.60
CA ASN A 649 -27.50 -59.91 59.95
C ASN A 649 -28.83 -60.68 59.93
N LEU A 650 -29.72 -60.39 58.98
CA LEU A 650 -30.99 -61.09 58.81
C LEU A 650 -30.77 -62.54 58.35
N ASN A 651 -29.83 -62.79 57.44
CA ASN A 651 -29.44 -64.14 57.01
C ASN A 651 -28.82 -64.92 58.16
N ASN A 652 -27.91 -64.32 58.95
CA ASN A 652 -27.36 -64.95 60.15
C ASN A 652 -28.45 -65.24 61.20
N THR A 653 -29.41 -64.34 61.38
CA THR A 653 -30.56 -64.55 62.27
C THR A 653 -31.47 -65.65 61.72
N GLY A 654 -31.69 -65.69 60.41
CA GLY A 654 -32.45 -66.72 59.71
C GLY A 654 -31.81 -68.09 59.88
N SER A 655 -30.52 -68.23 59.57
CA SER A 655 -29.76 -69.46 59.80
C SER A 655 -29.74 -69.86 61.27
N PHE A 656 -29.64 -68.92 62.21
CA PHE A 656 -29.74 -69.20 63.64
C PHE A 656 -31.14 -69.72 64.04
N LEU A 657 -32.21 -69.13 63.50
CA LEU A 657 -33.57 -69.60 63.71
C LEU A 657 -33.83 -70.97 63.05
N GLU A 658 -33.20 -71.23 61.90
CA GLU A 658 -33.23 -72.51 61.19
C GLU A 658 -32.48 -73.59 62.00
N ASP A 659 -31.30 -73.27 62.53
CA ASP A 659 -30.54 -74.12 63.45
C ASP A 659 -31.32 -74.41 64.75
N ILE A 660 -32.04 -73.42 65.27
CA ILE A 660 -32.97 -73.61 66.40
C ILE A 660 -34.12 -74.53 65.99
N ASN A 661 -34.73 -74.30 64.83
CA ASN A 661 -35.84 -75.10 64.31
C ASN A 661 -35.43 -76.55 64.04
N ASP A 662 -34.20 -76.80 63.60
CA ASP A 662 -33.62 -78.12 63.42
C ASP A 662 -33.25 -78.81 64.75
N ARG A 663 -33.02 -78.02 65.80
CA ARG A 663 -32.77 -78.49 67.17
C ARG A 663 -34.04 -78.64 68.02
N LEU A 664 -35.20 -78.23 67.53
CA LEU A 664 -36.49 -78.44 68.22
C LEU A 664 -36.88 -79.94 68.16
N PRO A 665 -37.23 -80.58 69.29
CA PRO A 665 -37.36 -82.04 69.40
C PRO A 665 -38.56 -82.69 68.68
N PHE A 666 -39.22 -82.03 67.73
CA PHE A 666 -40.36 -82.62 66.99
C PHE A 666 -40.43 -82.28 65.48
N THR A 667 -39.36 -81.78 64.86
CA THR A 667 -39.34 -81.41 63.42
C THR A 667 -38.41 -82.26 62.55
N ALA A 668 -37.64 -83.20 63.11
CA ALA A 668 -36.95 -84.21 62.31
C ALA A 668 -37.96 -85.10 61.56
N LYS A 669 -38.14 -84.86 60.26
CA LYS A 669 -38.77 -85.82 59.33
C LYS A 669 -37.69 -86.54 58.52
N LYS A 670 -37.89 -87.86 58.44
CA LYS A 670 -37.27 -88.82 57.51
C LYS A 670 -37.11 -88.28 56.09
#